data_AF-E3BMX4-F1
#
_entry.id   AF-E3BMX4-F1
#
_cell.length_a   1.000
_cell.length_b   1.000
_cell.length_c   1.000
_cell.angle_alpha   90.00
_cell.angle_beta   90.00
_cell.angle_gamma   90.00
#
_symmetry.space_group_name_H-M   'P 1'
#
loop_
_entity.id
_entity.type
_entity.pdbx_description
1 polymer ?
#
loop_
_entity_poly.entity_id
_entity_poly.type
_entity_poly.pdbx_seq_one_letter_code
_entity_poly.pdbx_strand_id
1 'polypeptide(L)'
;MQRTSLVLSTLLLGMGVQLPVHAVSPTHDPETACIVSRDTGAKYCLEAGQSSGYSLPSYIYGHEVDVIAPDGLAVQLSDWDNLSYNRVATFSRHTHNKALRRVRARNGHYLDFSNPRSMRVISTNAPHKACVISRLNGAEFCLKPEHRNRKWFLPFYMWGHPVDVLAPEGLAVQLKNKWSHHRSWATVTTDTNNEDLTRVRTHHGYANVSRPFWMRVINSSTIQKDKQLIQDFNGFAHLFSRGSWGLFTFKKNYQPVTESDKTTFVDGKKILFQVKWTERTLRAFLGDESFVELKTSIGVDKIRNLVGAHCPAKLEIGHHRTYGNQFGHGYTSELDTDTYHCYRGASIYANHRRYPLDFSTNASTVTIESYLPTVPGATYTLDLDYQKRNHNSNVHPDEAFRELLVKVASDIQDASVQGLTEIETDSHTVYLPINEPIRAQDLHNGFAKAKITFKADRFFTKISLQDMGNADSMGILVTKVVSDETKANPFEVACKMFHPHNPELQKACLTSTGEPTYVPESCDLNIDNHLGNFVVDKAGERVSSRPERYVPENIFSTEQYYSVGKSGISTLKLAENGVYSGCSIHNRKLSLEEFTNNNQNFKQYAEQGLIKVLLSCKQDHETVKNWETLETTYPENLLVTNRKINQVFNDERYESCSLRAIRFVDRTHKLAPYIDGYQKKSDGLEIRNLKLN
;
A
#
# COMPACT_ATOMS: atom_id res chain seq x y z
N MET A 1 11.04 -39.73 68.27
CA MET A 1 10.05 -38.63 68.28
C MET A 1 10.71 -37.39 67.68
N GLN A 2 10.03 -36.80 66.70
CA GLN A 2 10.59 -36.05 65.57
C GLN A 2 11.40 -34.80 65.94
N ARG A 3 12.59 -34.69 65.33
CA ARG A 3 13.35 -33.45 65.16
C ARG A 3 13.19 -32.98 63.71
N THR A 4 12.84 -31.71 63.56
CA THR A 4 12.92 -30.92 62.34
C THR A 4 14.35 -30.90 61.78
N SER A 5 14.51 -31.23 60.50
CA SER A 5 15.72 -30.96 59.73
C SER A 5 15.39 -30.08 58.54
N LEU A 6 16.01 -28.89 58.52
CA LEU A 6 16.26 -28.11 57.32
C LEU A 6 17.06 -28.96 56.33
N VAL A 7 16.67 -28.97 55.07
CA VAL A 7 17.54 -29.35 53.96
C VAL A 7 17.62 -28.18 52.99
N LEU A 8 18.81 -27.57 52.98
CA LEU A 8 19.34 -26.67 51.98
C LEU A 8 19.42 -27.43 50.64
N SER A 9 18.85 -26.88 49.56
CA SER A 9 19.23 -27.25 48.21
C SER A 9 19.97 -26.10 47.56
N THR A 10 21.24 -26.37 47.32
CA THR A 10 22.25 -25.64 46.56
C THR A 10 21.77 -25.36 45.12
N LEU A 11 21.70 -24.10 44.73
CA LEU A 11 21.69 -23.68 43.33
C LEU A 11 23.12 -23.22 42.97
N LEU A 12 23.73 -23.87 41.99
CA LEU A 12 25.04 -23.51 41.45
C LEU A 12 25.02 -22.10 40.84
N LEU A 13 25.97 -21.28 41.26
CA LEU A 13 26.39 -20.05 40.59
C LEU A 13 27.05 -20.38 39.25
N GLY A 14 26.33 -20.15 38.15
CA GLY A 14 26.92 -19.92 36.84
C GLY A 14 27.08 -18.42 36.62
N MET A 15 28.26 -17.87 36.94
CA MET A 15 28.63 -16.50 36.55
C MET A 15 28.86 -16.48 35.03
N GLY A 16 27.83 -16.12 34.27
CA GLY A 16 27.96 -15.65 32.91
C GLY A 16 28.10 -14.13 32.94
N VAL A 17 29.33 -13.63 32.84
CA VAL A 17 29.59 -12.22 32.55
C VAL A 17 29.15 -11.98 31.10
N GLN A 18 27.92 -11.52 30.90
CA GLN A 18 27.46 -11.00 29.62
C GLN A 18 28.02 -9.58 29.48
N LEU A 19 29.13 -9.47 28.73
CA LEU A 19 29.56 -8.20 28.17
C LEU A 19 28.38 -7.59 27.40
N PRO A 20 28.14 -6.27 27.53
CA PRO A 20 27.11 -5.62 26.74
C PRO A 20 27.51 -5.71 25.27
N VAL A 21 26.82 -6.57 24.53
CA VAL A 21 26.78 -6.50 23.08
C VAL A 21 26.11 -5.17 22.79
N HIS A 22 26.93 -4.17 22.51
CA HIS A 22 26.47 -2.93 21.91
C HIS A 22 25.83 -3.34 20.59
N ALA A 23 24.50 -3.34 20.55
CA ALA A 23 23.77 -3.28 19.31
C ALA A 23 24.21 -1.97 18.66
N VAL A 24 25.14 -2.08 17.71
CA VAL A 24 25.45 -1.01 16.78
C VAL A 24 24.15 -0.77 16.03
N SER A 25 23.46 0.32 16.36
CA SER A 25 22.42 0.88 15.51
C SER A 25 22.92 0.88 14.07
N PRO A 26 22.09 0.60 13.05
CA PRO A 26 22.45 1.01 11.71
C PRO A 26 22.56 2.54 11.76
N THR A 27 23.79 3.03 11.91
CA THR A 27 24.11 4.42 11.65
C THR A 27 23.54 4.68 10.27
N HIS A 28 22.61 5.63 10.18
CA HIS A 28 22.21 6.19 8.90
C HIS A 28 23.52 6.62 8.22
N ASP A 29 23.98 5.85 7.22
CA ASP A 29 25.20 6.20 6.51
C ASP A 29 25.04 7.66 6.06
N PRO A 30 26.04 8.54 6.28
CA PRO A 30 25.96 9.89 5.77
C PRO A 30 25.63 9.81 4.27
N GLU A 31 24.59 10.50 3.81
CA GLU A 31 24.24 10.49 2.40
C GLU A 31 25.49 10.88 1.59
N THR A 32 26.00 9.94 0.79
CA THR A 32 27.20 10.14 -0.03
C THR A 32 26.81 10.13 -1.49
N ALA A 33 27.50 10.94 -2.29
CA ALA A 33 27.38 10.89 -3.75
C ALA A 33 28.60 10.17 -4.33
N CYS A 34 28.37 9.33 -5.32
CA CYS A 34 29.36 8.39 -5.84
C CYS A 34 29.55 8.49 -7.35
N ILE A 35 30.69 8.00 -7.81
CA ILE A 35 30.86 7.49 -9.17
C ILE A 35 31.06 5.98 -9.12
N VAL A 36 30.53 5.27 -10.11
CA VAL A 36 30.60 3.81 -10.23
C VAL A 36 31.32 3.46 -11.52
N SER A 37 32.41 2.72 -11.42
CA SER A 37 33.12 2.22 -12.60
C SER A 37 32.26 1.21 -13.35
N ARG A 38 32.13 1.39 -14.67
CA ARG A 38 31.49 0.46 -15.58
C ARG A 38 32.38 -0.73 -15.92
N ASP A 39 33.70 -0.54 -15.80
CA ASP A 39 34.70 -1.57 -16.08
C ASP A 39 34.74 -2.62 -14.96
N THR A 40 34.58 -2.20 -13.70
CA THR A 40 34.81 -3.07 -12.53
C THR A 40 33.65 -3.11 -11.52
N GLY A 41 32.65 -2.22 -11.64
CA GLY A 41 31.60 -2.05 -10.65
C GLY A 41 32.04 -1.33 -9.36
N ALA A 42 33.32 -0.95 -9.23
CA ALA A 42 33.85 -0.28 -8.05
C ALA A 42 33.21 1.10 -7.85
N LYS A 43 32.86 1.42 -6.59
CA LYS A 43 32.26 2.71 -6.21
C LYS A 43 33.29 3.60 -5.52
N TYR A 44 33.30 4.89 -5.87
CA TYR A 44 34.00 5.92 -5.13
C TYR A 44 33.01 6.99 -4.67
N CYS A 45 32.81 7.09 -3.35
CA CYS A 45 31.78 7.92 -2.73
C CYS A 45 32.42 9.00 -1.85
N LEU A 46 31.82 10.18 -1.82
CA LEU A 46 32.24 11.32 -1.01
C LEU A 46 31.02 11.99 -0.36
N GLU A 47 31.21 12.56 0.82
CA GLU A 47 30.19 13.37 1.50
C GLU A 47 30.17 14.81 0.96
N ALA A 48 29.11 15.56 1.29
CA ALA A 48 29.04 16.99 1.01
C ALA A 48 30.27 17.75 1.50
N GLY A 49 30.89 18.53 0.60
CA GLY A 49 32.09 19.32 0.90
C GLY A 49 33.41 18.58 0.71
N GLN A 50 33.40 17.26 0.53
CA GLN A 50 34.61 16.47 0.27
C GLN A 50 35.02 16.46 -1.21
N SER A 51 36.32 16.26 -1.47
CA SER A 51 36.88 16.11 -2.82
C SER A 51 37.92 15.00 -2.89
N SER A 52 38.19 14.49 -4.09
CA SER A 52 39.09 13.36 -4.34
C SER A 52 40.58 13.63 -4.07
N GLY A 53 40.95 14.77 -3.48
CA GLY A 53 42.32 15.27 -3.46
C GLY A 53 42.75 15.75 -4.85
N TYR A 54 44.03 15.56 -5.20
CA TYR A 54 44.58 16.00 -6.49
C TYR A 54 44.01 15.19 -7.67
N SER A 55 43.81 13.88 -7.51
CA SER A 55 43.31 12.98 -8.55
C SER A 55 42.40 11.92 -7.93
N LEU A 56 41.49 11.34 -8.71
CA LEU A 56 40.74 10.16 -8.32
C LEU A 56 41.69 9.00 -7.94
N PRO A 57 41.29 8.10 -7.03
CA PRO A 57 42.08 6.91 -6.70
C PRO A 57 42.35 6.04 -7.94
N SER A 58 43.52 5.40 -7.97
CA SER A 58 44.00 4.62 -9.12
C SER A 58 43.04 3.54 -9.62
N TYR A 59 42.21 2.96 -8.75
CA TYR A 59 41.25 1.91 -9.11
C TYR A 59 40.00 2.41 -9.87
N ILE A 60 39.80 3.74 -9.95
CA ILE A 60 38.68 4.36 -10.67
C ILE A 60 39.12 5.52 -11.57
N TYR A 61 40.40 5.91 -11.53
CA TYR A 61 40.97 7.00 -12.30
C TYR A 61 40.86 6.75 -13.81
N GLY A 62 40.13 7.61 -14.53
CA GLY A 62 39.97 7.49 -15.98
C GLY A 62 39.08 6.33 -16.46
N HIS A 63 38.43 5.59 -15.55
CA HIS A 63 37.45 4.57 -15.92
C HIS A 63 36.21 5.19 -16.53
N GLU A 64 35.47 4.44 -17.36
CA GLU A 64 34.11 4.86 -17.71
C GLU A 64 33.22 4.77 -16.47
N VAL A 65 32.53 5.87 -16.12
CA VAL A 65 31.71 5.90 -14.89
C VAL A 65 30.24 6.28 -15.13
N ASP A 66 29.40 5.82 -14.21
CA ASP A 66 28.06 6.36 -13.95
C ASP A 66 28.10 7.20 -12.66
N VAL A 67 27.32 8.27 -12.58
CA VAL A 67 27.21 9.14 -11.39
C VAL A 67 25.98 8.75 -10.57
N ILE A 68 26.13 8.64 -9.26
CA ILE A 68 25.08 8.51 -8.26
C ILE A 68 25.12 9.78 -7.40
N ALA A 69 24.07 10.58 -7.45
CA ALA A 69 23.94 11.80 -6.66
C ALA A 69 22.57 11.80 -5.97
N PRO A 70 22.50 11.42 -4.68
CA PRO A 70 21.28 11.46 -3.89
C PRO A 70 20.71 12.87 -3.74
N ASP A 71 19.47 12.96 -3.28
CA ASP A 71 18.79 14.23 -3.04
C ASP A 71 19.58 15.10 -2.07
N GLY A 72 19.59 16.41 -2.31
CA GLY A 72 20.39 17.33 -1.50
C GLY A 72 21.88 17.36 -1.85
N LEU A 73 22.38 16.50 -2.75
CA LEU A 73 23.80 16.42 -3.15
C LEU A 73 24.00 16.55 -4.67
N ALA A 74 25.20 16.95 -5.08
CA ALA A 74 25.64 16.91 -6.46
C ALA A 74 27.11 16.57 -6.58
N VAL A 75 27.43 15.80 -7.61
CA VAL A 75 28.81 15.45 -7.97
C VAL A 75 29.36 16.45 -8.97
N GLN A 76 30.51 17.03 -8.67
CA GLN A 76 31.30 17.81 -9.60
C GLN A 76 32.41 16.95 -10.16
N LEU A 77 32.46 16.80 -11.48
CA LEU A 77 33.53 16.07 -12.17
C LEU A 77 34.37 17.01 -13.01
N SER A 78 35.62 16.61 -13.20
CA SER A 78 36.57 17.22 -14.14
C SER A 78 37.28 16.13 -14.94
N ASP A 79 37.48 16.40 -16.23
CA ASP A 79 38.29 15.57 -17.13
C ASP A 79 39.80 15.72 -16.86
N TRP A 80 40.18 16.69 -16.02
CA TRP A 80 41.55 16.94 -15.55
C TRP A 80 41.68 16.71 -14.03
N ASP A 81 42.92 16.55 -13.58
CA ASP A 81 43.27 16.52 -12.16
C ASP A 81 42.91 17.85 -11.47
N ASN A 82 42.66 17.75 -10.16
CA ASN A 82 42.48 18.85 -9.22
C ASN A 82 41.36 19.85 -9.57
N LEU A 83 40.31 19.38 -10.25
CA LEU A 83 39.16 20.20 -10.68
C LEU A 83 39.59 21.50 -11.41
N SER A 84 40.65 21.39 -12.20
CA SER A 84 41.43 22.53 -12.70
C SER A 84 40.82 23.22 -13.94
N TYR A 85 41.30 24.44 -14.24
CA TYR A 85 40.96 25.23 -15.43
C TYR A 85 39.46 25.49 -15.66
N ASN A 86 38.64 25.42 -14.59
CA ASN A 86 37.18 25.47 -14.68
C ASN A 86 36.58 24.43 -15.65
N ARG A 87 37.31 23.33 -15.91
CA ARG A 87 36.84 22.19 -16.69
C ARG A 87 35.95 21.29 -15.83
N VAL A 88 34.98 21.89 -15.17
CA VAL A 88 34.15 21.25 -14.15
C VAL A 88 32.69 21.31 -14.58
N ALA A 89 31.99 20.18 -14.49
CA ALA A 89 30.54 20.09 -14.64
C ALA A 89 29.92 19.58 -13.34
N THR A 90 28.68 20.00 -13.05
CA THR A 90 27.94 19.60 -11.84
C THR A 90 26.76 18.71 -12.22
N PHE A 91 26.67 17.56 -11.55
CA PHE A 91 25.70 16.50 -11.77
C PHE A 91 24.92 16.30 -10.47
N SER A 92 23.75 16.93 -10.37
CA SER A 92 22.88 16.91 -9.18
C SER A 92 21.84 15.80 -9.21
N ARG A 93 22.13 14.71 -9.92
CA ARG A 93 21.27 13.53 -10.09
C ARG A 93 22.07 12.36 -10.62
N HIS A 94 21.46 11.17 -10.56
CA HIS A 94 22.03 9.98 -11.17
C HIS A 94 22.19 10.21 -12.68
N THR A 95 23.41 10.03 -13.19
CA THR A 95 23.76 10.39 -14.57
C THR A 95 24.55 9.26 -15.21
N HIS A 96 23.98 8.62 -16.23
CA HIS A 96 24.65 7.56 -16.96
C HIS A 96 25.79 8.08 -17.85
N ASN A 97 26.81 7.24 -18.08
CA ASN A 97 28.03 7.55 -18.81
C ASN A 97 27.81 8.29 -20.14
N LYS A 98 26.83 7.85 -20.93
CA LYS A 98 26.49 8.46 -22.23
C LYS A 98 26.15 9.94 -22.12
N ALA A 99 25.50 10.35 -21.03
CA ALA A 99 25.13 11.74 -20.76
C ALA A 99 26.32 12.60 -20.26
N LEU A 100 27.45 11.98 -19.93
CA LEU A 100 28.67 12.66 -19.50
C LEU A 100 29.56 13.11 -20.67
N ARG A 101 29.35 12.57 -21.89
CA ARG A 101 30.26 12.74 -23.04
C ARG A 101 30.27 14.11 -23.71
N ARG A 102 29.24 14.93 -23.49
CA ARG A 102 29.13 16.26 -24.10
C ARG A 102 28.40 17.23 -23.17
N VAL A 103 29.07 17.63 -22.10
CA VAL A 103 28.49 18.48 -21.05
C VAL A 103 29.14 19.85 -21.08
N ARG A 104 28.32 20.91 -20.96
CA ARG A 104 28.83 22.29 -20.87
C ARG A 104 29.52 22.48 -19.51
N ALA A 105 30.84 22.66 -19.53
CA ALA A 105 31.66 22.91 -18.36
C ALA A 105 31.60 24.38 -17.92
N ARG A 106 32.09 24.67 -16.70
CA ARG A 106 32.17 26.04 -16.15
C ARG A 106 33.00 27.01 -17.00
N ASN A 107 34.00 26.51 -17.73
CA ASN A 107 34.78 27.31 -18.67
C ASN A 107 34.03 27.65 -19.98
N GLY A 108 32.78 27.21 -20.13
CA GLY A 108 31.93 27.51 -21.28
C GLY A 108 32.02 26.53 -22.45
N HIS A 109 33.01 25.63 -22.46
CA HIS A 109 33.17 24.61 -23.51
C HIS A 109 32.34 23.35 -23.22
N TYR A 110 32.00 22.60 -24.27
CA TYR A 110 31.43 21.26 -24.12
C TYR A 110 32.57 20.25 -24.02
N LEU A 111 32.65 19.56 -22.88
CA LEU A 111 33.70 18.61 -22.55
C LEU A 111 33.11 17.22 -22.28
N ASP A 112 34.00 16.23 -22.27
CA ASP A 112 33.67 14.85 -21.96
C ASP A 112 34.08 14.53 -20.51
N PHE A 113 33.10 14.13 -19.71
CA PHE A 113 33.28 13.74 -18.30
C PHE A 113 33.02 12.24 -18.09
N SER A 114 32.92 11.43 -19.16
CA SER A 114 32.68 9.99 -19.06
C SER A 114 33.82 9.24 -18.39
N ASN A 115 35.03 9.81 -18.44
CA ASN A 115 36.26 9.28 -17.85
C ASN A 115 36.92 10.35 -16.96
N PRO A 116 36.33 10.68 -15.80
CA PRO A 116 36.79 11.78 -14.97
C PRO A 116 38.14 11.46 -14.33
N ARG A 117 38.86 12.53 -13.96
CA ARG A 117 40.16 12.48 -13.26
C ARG A 117 40.11 13.07 -11.86
N SER A 118 39.13 13.90 -11.55
CA SER A 118 38.90 14.43 -10.20
C SER A 118 37.43 14.68 -9.92
N MET A 119 37.06 14.61 -8.64
CA MET A 119 35.68 14.69 -8.16
C MET A 119 35.55 15.55 -6.90
N ARG A 120 34.41 16.23 -6.74
CA ARG A 120 33.96 16.86 -5.48
C ARG A 120 32.47 16.65 -5.30
N VAL A 121 31.99 16.56 -4.06
CA VAL A 121 30.55 16.53 -3.77
C VAL A 121 30.14 17.83 -3.09
N ILE A 122 29.02 18.39 -3.51
CA ILE A 122 28.45 19.64 -2.96
C ILE A 122 27.01 19.41 -2.51
N SER A 123 26.54 20.14 -1.50
CA SER A 123 25.13 20.20 -1.19
C SER A 123 24.37 21.05 -2.21
N THR A 124 23.17 20.65 -2.60
CA THR A 124 22.31 21.43 -3.50
C THR A 124 20.88 21.51 -2.98
N ASN A 125 20.28 22.70 -3.08
CA ASN A 125 18.84 22.91 -2.88
C ASN A 125 18.06 22.73 -4.20
N ALA A 126 18.54 21.85 -5.10
CA ALA A 126 17.95 21.70 -6.41
C ALA A 126 16.49 21.23 -6.26
N PRO A 127 15.51 21.89 -6.89
CA PRO A 127 14.10 21.56 -6.69
C PRO A 127 13.80 20.14 -7.17
N HIS A 128 13.18 19.36 -6.28
CA HIS A 128 12.63 18.02 -6.51
C HIS A 128 11.70 18.02 -7.73
N LYS A 129 12.10 17.34 -8.80
CA LYS A 129 11.39 17.30 -10.09
C LYS A 129 11.47 15.90 -10.68
N ALA A 130 10.42 15.51 -11.39
CA ALA A 130 10.44 14.33 -12.23
C ALA A 130 10.47 14.76 -13.71
N CYS A 131 11.04 13.93 -14.58
CA CYS A 131 11.34 14.26 -15.97
C CYS A 131 10.90 13.17 -16.95
N VAL A 132 10.65 13.56 -18.19
CA VAL A 132 10.71 12.66 -19.35
C VAL A 132 11.92 13.02 -20.21
N ILE A 133 12.65 12.01 -20.68
CA ILE A 133 13.88 12.16 -21.48
C ILE A 133 13.65 11.56 -22.85
N SER A 134 13.82 12.35 -23.91
CA SER A 134 13.68 11.87 -25.27
C SER A 134 14.86 11.00 -25.69
N ARG A 135 14.58 9.78 -26.15
CA ARG A 135 15.60 8.87 -26.69
C ARG A 135 16.15 9.30 -28.07
N LEU A 136 15.45 10.18 -28.78
CA LEU A 136 15.88 10.64 -30.10
C LEU A 136 17.00 11.68 -30.04
N ASN A 137 16.98 12.55 -29.03
CA ASN A 137 17.85 13.73 -28.97
C ASN A 137 18.38 14.04 -27.56
N GLY A 138 18.05 13.23 -26.56
CA GLY A 138 18.45 13.45 -25.17
C GLY A 138 17.80 14.65 -24.50
N ALA A 139 16.83 15.31 -25.15
CA ALA A 139 16.16 16.46 -24.57
C ALA A 139 15.31 16.04 -23.37
N GLU A 140 15.31 16.87 -22.33
CA GLU A 140 14.56 16.61 -21.10
C GLU A 140 13.41 17.60 -20.92
N PHE A 141 12.32 17.12 -20.34
CA PHE A 141 11.23 17.96 -19.89
C PHE A 141 10.86 17.59 -18.45
N CYS A 142 11.11 18.51 -17.51
CA CYS A 142 10.97 18.28 -16.08
C CYS A 142 9.93 19.20 -15.45
N LEU A 143 9.18 18.68 -14.49
CA LEU A 143 8.17 19.41 -13.74
C LEU A 143 8.34 19.17 -12.24
N LYS A 144 7.99 20.19 -11.43
CA LYS A 144 7.89 20.09 -9.97
C LYS A 144 6.64 19.28 -9.57
N PRO A 145 6.57 18.73 -8.35
CA PRO A 145 5.32 18.16 -7.83
C PRO A 145 4.14 19.11 -8.00
N GLU A 146 2.97 18.51 -8.25
CA GLU A 146 1.69 19.16 -8.49
C GLU A 146 1.60 19.97 -9.79
N HIS A 147 2.68 20.08 -10.56
CA HIS A 147 2.70 20.77 -11.85
C HIS A 147 2.44 19.80 -13.01
N ARG A 148 1.80 20.34 -14.06
CA ARG A 148 1.59 19.68 -15.37
C ARG A 148 2.16 20.55 -16.48
N ASN A 149 2.36 20.00 -17.67
CA ASN A 149 2.65 20.83 -18.84
C ASN A 149 1.50 21.81 -19.08
N ARG A 150 1.82 23.09 -19.30
CA ARG A 150 0.84 24.19 -19.42
C ARG A 150 0.00 24.14 -20.70
N LYS A 151 0.55 23.58 -21.77
CA LYS A 151 -0.14 23.39 -23.06
C LYS A 151 -0.77 22.00 -23.11
N TRP A 152 -1.69 21.79 -24.06
CA TRP A 152 -2.34 20.48 -24.27
C TRP A 152 -1.36 19.35 -24.65
N PHE A 153 -0.14 19.72 -25.07
CA PHE A 153 0.91 18.82 -25.52
C PHE A 153 2.23 19.12 -24.79
N LEU A 154 3.11 18.12 -24.74
CA LEU A 154 4.53 18.31 -24.42
C LEU A 154 5.15 19.32 -25.42
N PRO A 155 6.27 19.96 -25.05
CA PRO A 155 6.96 20.87 -25.96
C PRO A 155 7.26 20.21 -27.32
N PHE A 156 7.29 21.01 -28.38
CA PHE A 156 7.45 20.51 -29.75
C PHE A 156 8.70 19.62 -29.93
N TYR A 157 9.79 19.92 -29.22
CA TYR A 157 11.04 19.14 -29.25
C TYR A 157 10.96 17.76 -28.54
N MET A 158 9.82 17.44 -27.92
CA MET A 158 9.52 16.16 -27.26
C MET A 158 8.34 15.43 -27.92
N TRP A 159 7.64 16.07 -28.86
CA TRP A 159 6.35 15.57 -29.32
C TRP A 159 6.51 14.29 -30.16
N GLY A 160 5.88 13.20 -29.69
CA GLY A 160 5.89 11.92 -30.40
C GLY A 160 7.21 11.17 -30.23
N HIS A 161 8.14 11.68 -29.43
CA HIS A 161 9.41 11.02 -29.16
C HIS A 161 9.19 9.82 -28.23
N PRO A 162 9.91 8.70 -28.45
CA PRO A 162 10.10 7.70 -27.41
C PRO A 162 10.84 8.33 -26.24
N VAL A 163 10.32 8.15 -25.03
CA VAL A 163 10.92 8.71 -23.82
C VAL A 163 11.27 7.65 -22.77
N ASP A 164 12.25 7.96 -21.93
CA ASP A 164 12.42 7.37 -20.61
C ASP A 164 11.79 8.28 -19.56
N VAL A 165 11.33 7.71 -18.45
CA VAL A 165 10.82 8.46 -17.30
C VAL A 165 11.85 8.43 -16.19
N LEU A 166 12.16 9.60 -15.65
CA LEU A 166 12.84 9.74 -14.37
C LEU A 166 11.84 10.20 -13.32
N ALA A 167 11.55 9.33 -12.36
CA ALA A 167 10.65 9.57 -11.24
C ALA A 167 11.41 9.29 -9.94
N PRO A 168 12.07 10.32 -9.36
CA PRO A 168 12.82 10.15 -8.12
C PRO A 168 11.89 9.77 -6.96
N GLU A 169 12.47 9.16 -5.93
CA GLU A 169 11.75 8.65 -4.76
C GLU A 169 10.86 9.74 -4.14
N GLY A 170 9.61 9.41 -3.81
CA GLY A 170 8.63 10.38 -3.31
C GLY A 170 7.84 11.13 -4.39
N LEU A 171 8.23 11.06 -5.67
CA LEU A 171 7.46 11.60 -6.81
C LEU A 171 6.91 10.49 -7.71
N ALA A 172 5.92 10.87 -8.51
CA ALA A 172 5.41 10.03 -9.57
C ALA A 172 5.02 10.86 -10.80
N VAL A 173 5.19 10.25 -11.96
CA VAL A 173 4.90 10.85 -13.26
C VAL A 173 3.63 10.24 -13.83
N GLN A 174 2.64 11.10 -14.04
CA GLN A 174 1.41 10.77 -14.75
C GLN A 174 1.55 11.11 -16.23
N LEU A 175 1.41 10.10 -17.09
CA LEU A 175 1.54 10.21 -18.55
C LEU A 175 0.23 9.89 -19.27
N LYS A 176 0.09 10.45 -20.48
CA LYS A 176 -0.92 10.06 -21.47
C LYS A 176 -0.32 9.95 -22.87
N ASN A 177 -0.85 9.02 -23.68
CA ASN A 177 -0.49 8.80 -25.09
C ASN A 177 -1.58 9.17 -26.12
N LYS A 178 -2.85 9.24 -25.72
CA LYS A 178 -3.97 9.83 -26.48
C LYS A 178 -4.73 10.92 -25.71
N TRP A 179 -5.26 11.90 -26.43
CA TRP A 179 -6.16 12.90 -25.85
C TRP A 179 -7.43 12.21 -25.34
N SER A 180 -7.75 12.42 -24.07
CA SER A 180 -8.93 11.84 -23.42
C SER A 180 -9.38 12.74 -22.27
N HIS A 181 -10.68 13.05 -22.24
CA HIS A 181 -11.34 13.76 -21.14
C HIS A 181 -11.42 12.93 -19.85
N HIS A 182 -11.18 11.62 -19.92
CA HIS A 182 -11.20 10.76 -18.74
C HIS A 182 -9.90 10.90 -17.91
N ARG A 183 -10.03 10.78 -16.58
CA ARG A 183 -8.93 10.82 -15.60
C ARG A 183 -8.11 9.52 -15.58
N SER A 184 -7.83 8.96 -16.75
CA SER A 184 -7.09 7.71 -16.91
C SER A 184 -5.64 8.05 -17.27
N TRP A 185 -4.80 8.13 -16.24
CA TRP A 185 -3.36 8.39 -16.37
C TRP A 185 -2.60 7.08 -16.19
N ALA A 186 -1.54 6.88 -16.96
CA ALA A 186 -0.50 5.92 -16.60
C ALA A 186 0.38 6.57 -15.55
N THR A 187 0.55 5.94 -14.40
CA THR A 187 1.34 6.50 -13.31
C THR A 187 2.60 5.68 -13.13
N VAL A 188 3.74 6.36 -13.19
CA VAL A 188 5.07 5.78 -13.09
C VAL A 188 5.71 6.33 -11.82
N THR A 189 6.10 5.46 -10.90
CA THR A 189 6.56 5.82 -9.55
C THR A 189 8.06 5.66 -9.34
N THR A 190 8.77 5.16 -10.35
CA THR A 190 10.21 4.93 -10.34
C THR A 190 10.78 5.27 -11.71
N ASP A 191 12.10 5.39 -11.81
CA ASP A 191 12.77 5.47 -13.11
C ASP A 191 12.36 4.27 -13.97
N THR A 192 11.95 4.55 -15.21
CA THR A 192 11.33 3.54 -16.08
C THR A 192 11.74 3.77 -17.52
N ASN A 193 12.26 2.72 -18.14
CA ASN A 193 12.73 2.73 -19.52
C ASN A 193 11.56 2.67 -20.52
N ASN A 194 11.78 3.17 -21.73
CA ASN A 194 10.77 3.23 -22.79
C ASN A 194 10.04 1.89 -23.06
N GLU A 195 10.75 0.77 -23.00
CA GLU A 195 10.21 -0.57 -23.20
C GLU A 195 9.12 -0.89 -22.17
N ASP A 196 9.38 -0.58 -20.91
CA ASP A 196 8.45 -0.79 -19.79
C ASP A 196 7.27 0.20 -19.81
N LEU A 197 7.44 1.33 -20.51
CA LEU A 197 6.37 2.30 -20.75
C LEU A 197 5.35 1.83 -21.79
N THR A 198 5.59 0.72 -22.49
CA THR A 198 4.63 0.19 -23.47
C THR A 198 3.40 -0.44 -22.82
N ARG A 199 3.46 -0.75 -21.51
CA ARG A 199 2.37 -1.41 -20.78
C ARG A 199 2.30 -0.97 -19.31
N VAL A 200 1.95 0.29 -19.09
CA VAL A 200 1.84 0.85 -17.72
C VAL A 200 0.41 0.75 -17.21
N ARG A 201 0.25 0.37 -15.94
CA ARG A 201 -1.06 0.26 -15.27
C ARG A 201 -1.73 1.63 -15.17
N THR A 202 -3.03 1.65 -15.41
CA THR A 202 -3.92 2.80 -15.29
C THR A 202 -5.15 2.38 -14.49
N HIS A 203 -5.97 3.36 -14.08
CA HIS A 203 -7.26 3.09 -13.42
C HIS A 203 -8.23 2.21 -14.24
N HIS A 204 -8.04 2.07 -15.56
CA HIS A 204 -8.95 1.32 -16.44
C HIS A 204 -8.30 0.15 -17.19
N GLY A 205 -7.08 -0.27 -16.80
CA GLY A 205 -6.33 -1.32 -17.49
C GLY A 205 -4.89 -0.92 -17.70
N TYR A 206 -4.34 -1.15 -18.89
CA TYR A 206 -2.96 -0.79 -19.23
C TYR A 206 -2.94 0.22 -20.38
N ALA A 207 -1.90 1.04 -20.45
CA ALA A 207 -1.68 1.99 -21.53
C ALA A 207 -0.23 1.98 -21.99
N ASN A 208 -0.03 2.10 -23.31
CA ASN A 208 1.28 2.34 -23.90
C ASN A 208 1.59 3.84 -23.85
N VAL A 209 2.40 4.26 -22.90
CA VAL A 209 2.83 5.66 -22.75
C VAL A 209 4.30 5.87 -23.10
N SER A 210 4.87 4.98 -23.93
CA SER A 210 6.26 5.09 -24.39
C SER A 210 6.49 6.34 -25.27
N ARG A 211 5.44 6.90 -25.86
CA ARG A 211 5.46 8.17 -26.61
C ARG A 211 4.39 9.12 -26.07
N PRO A 212 4.60 9.75 -24.91
CA PRO A 212 3.58 10.55 -24.27
C PRO A 212 3.40 11.88 -25.02
N PHE A 213 2.18 12.40 -25.01
CA PHE A 213 1.89 13.76 -25.45
C PHE A 213 1.61 14.69 -24.26
N TRP A 214 1.49 14.17 -23.04
CA TRP A 214 1.16 14.95 -21.85
C TRP A 214 1.81 14.36 -20.59
N MET A 215 2.19 15.22 -19.65
CA MET A 215 2.87 14.85 -18.40
C MET A 215 2.40 15.71 -17.22
N ARG A 216 2.22 15.07 -16.06
CA ARG A 216 2.08 15.72 -14.76
C ARG A 216 2.96 15.03 -13.73
N VAL A 217 3.47 15.79 -12.78
CA VAL A 217 4.20 15.26 -11.64
C VAL A 217 3.35 15.44 -10.40
N ILE A 218 3.28 14.40 -9.58
CA ILE A 218 2.57 14.37 -8.31
C ILE A 218 3.49 13.80 -7.23
N ASN A 219 3.18 14.05 -5.96
CA ASN A 219 3.80 13.31 -4.86
C ASN A 219 3.31 11.86 -4.90
N SER A 220 4.20 10.88 -4.80
CA SER A 220 3.84 9.45 -4.84
C SER A 220 2.89 9.09 -3.68
N SER A 221 3.00 9.78 -2.54
CA SER A 221 2.07 9.69 -1.40
C SER A 221 0.62 10.06 -1.73
N THR A 222 0.37 10.78 -2.83
CA THR A 222 -0.99 11.12 -3.29
C THR A 222 -1.61 10.05 -4.18
N ILE A 223 -0.84 9.04 -4.58
CA ILE A 223 -1.35 7.89 -5.33
C ILE A 223 -2.02 6.95 -4.33
N GLN A 224 -3.35 6.88 -4.40
CA GLN A 224 -4.07 5.86 -3.65
C GLN A 224 -3.70 4.47 -4.16
N LYS A 225 -2.85 3.77 -3.40
CA LYS A 225 -2.56 2.35 -3.63
C LYS A 225 -3.85 1.53 -3.54
N ASP A 226 -3.86 0.35 -4.16
CA ASP A 226 -5.09 -0.46 -4.31
C ASP A 226 -5.75 -0.79 -2.96
N LYS A 227 -4.95 -0.95 -1.90
CA LYS A 227 -5.42 -1.26 -0.53
C LYS A 227 -5.32 -0.12 0.47
N GLN A 228 -4.95 1.09 0.03
CA GLN A 228 -4.87 2.24 0.92
C GLN A 228 -6.27 2.68 1.36
N LEU A 229 -6.42 2.91 2.66
CA LEU A 229 -7.63 3.42 3.30
C LEU A 229 -7.35 4.78 3.93
N ILE A 230 -8.30 5.72 3.84
CA ILE A 230 -8.12 7.09 4.32
C ILE A 230 -9.39 7.57 5.03
N GLN A 231 -9.23 8.18 6.20
CA GLN A 231 -10.21 9.10 6.75
C GLN A 231 -9.60 10.50 6.76
N ASP A 232 -10.20 11.39 5.96
CA ASP A 232 -9.91 12.81 5.91
C ASP A 232 -11.20 13.55 6.27
N PHE A 233 -11.15 14.38 7.31
CA PHE A 233 -12.32 15.11 7.81
C PHE A 233 -12.73 16.31 6.93
N ASN A 234 -12.06 16.57 5.80
CA ASN A 234 -12.42 17.63 4.87
C ASN A 234 -13.81 17.48 4.21
N GLY A 235 -14.40 16.27 4.23
CA GLY A 235 -15.71 15.98 3.62
C GLY A 235 -16.94 16.40 4.43
N PHE A 236 -16.77 16.96 5.63
CA PHE A 236 -17.86 17.19 6.59
C PHE A 236 -18.44 18.60 6.58
N ALA A 237 -18.07 19.45 5.61
CA ALA A 237 -18.51 20.85 5.50
C ALA A 237 -20.03 21.06 5.64
N HIS A 238 -20.83 20.08 5.18
CA HIS A 238 -22.30 20.11 5.25
C HIS A 238 -22.85 20.13 6.69
N LEU A 239 -22.08 19.69 7.68
CA LEU A 239 -22.48 19.70 9.09
C LEU A 239 -22.54 21.13 9.67
N PHE A 240 -21.90 22.11 9.01
CA PHE A 240 -21.62 23.43 9.60
C PHE A 240 -22.48 24.55 8.99
N SER A 241 -23.64 24.23 8.41
CA SER A 241 -24.48 25.20 7.68
C SER A 241 -24.91 26.45 8.47
N ARG A 242 -24.70 26.49 9.80
CA ARG A 242 -24.96 27.66 10.68
C ARG A 242 -23.92 27.85 11.81
N GLY A 243 -22.70 27.30 11.69
CA GLY A 243 -21.71 27.32 12.78
C GLY A 243 -20.30 26.97 12.30
N SER A 244 -19.36 26.78 13.24
CA SER A 244 -17.94 26.49 12.91
C SER A 244 -17.49 25.06 13.24
N TRP A 245 -18.37 24.27 13.86
CA TRP A 245 -18.18 22.86 14.24
C TRP A 245 -19.55 22.18 14.42
N GLY A 246 -19.56 20.85 14.57
CA GLY A 246 -20.77 20.05 14.78
C GLY A 246 -20.48 18.60 15.19
N LEU A 247 -21.52 17.91 15.66
CA LEU A 247 -21.44 16.53 16.16
C LEU A 247 -21.83 15.51 15.10
N PHE A 248 -21.05 14.43 15.00
CA PHE A 248 -21.19 13.44 13.94
C PHE A 248 -21.14 11.99 14.46
N THR A 249 -21.83 11.10 13.74
CA THR A 249 -21.75 9.65 13.92
C THR A 249 -21.57 8.99 12.56
N PHE A 250 -20.52 8.19 12.40
CA PHE A 250 -20.31 7.45 11.15
C PHE A 250 -21.39 6.40 10.95
N LYS A 251 -21.86 6.31 9.70
CA LYS A 251 -22.90 5.38 9.28
C LYS A 251 -22.53 4.72 7.97
N LYS A 252 -22.88 3.45 7.81
CA LYS A 252 -22.87 2.72 6.54
C LYS A 252 -24.27 2.19 6.27
N ASN A 253 -24.78 2.40 5.05
CA ASN A 253 -26.17 2.06 4.70
C ASN A 253 -27.20 2.63 5.70
N TYR A 254 -27.00 3.89 6.11
CA TYR A 254 -27.83 4.61 7.10
C TYR A 254 -27.80 4.07 8.54
N GLN A 255 -27.06 2.99 8.82
CA GLN A 255 -26.89 2.42 10.16
C GLN A 255 -25.55 2.84 10.77
N PRO A 256 -25.48 3.15 12.08
CA PRO A 256 -24.21 3.40 12.76
C PRO A 256 -23.24 2.24 12.60
N VAL A 257 -21.96 2.54 12.37
CA VAL A 257 -20.93 1.49 12.37
C VAL A 257 -20.69 1.01 13.81
N THR A 258 -20.66 -0.31 13.99
CA THR A 258 -20.47 -0.93 15.31
C THR A 258 -19.65 -2.19 15.19
N GLU A 259 -18.95 -2.53 16.26
CA GLU A 259 -18.08 -3.71 16.37
C GLU A 259 -18.76 -5.05 16.03
N SER A 260 -20.09 -5.15 16.09
CA SER A 260 -20.82 -6.38 15.72
C SER A 260 -20.67 -6.75 14.24
N ASP A 261 -20.38 -5.77 13.36
CA ASP A 261 -20.10 -6.03 11.96
C ASP A 261 -18.85 -5.25 11.51
N LYS A 262 -17.70 -5.90 11.65
CA LYS A 262 -16.37 -5.37 11.29
C LYS A 262 -16.27 -4.99 9.81
N THR A 263 -17.09 -5.58 8.94
CA THR A 263 -17.09 -5.27 7.49
C THR A 263 -17.69 -3.90 7.18
N THR A 264 -18.37 -3.29 8.17
CA THR A 264 -18.98 -1.97 8.01
C THR A 264 -18.03 -0.81 8.22
N PHE A 265 -16.84 -1.03 8.78
CA PHE A 265 -15.88 0.03 9.11
C PHE A 265 -15.12 0.61 7.90
N VAL A 266 -15.38 0.09 6.69
CA VAL A 266 -14.84 0.64 5.45
C VAL A 266 -15.96 0.88 4.44
N ASP A 267 -16.00 2.09 3.88
CA ASP A 267 -16.87 2.45 2.75
C ASP A 267 -16.03 2.88 1.54
N GLY A 268 -15.93 1.99 0.55
CA GLY A 268 -14.97 2.12 -0.55
C GLY A 268 -13.53 2.10 -0.03
N LYS A 269 -12.87 3.26 -0.04
CA LYS A 269 -11.53 3.47 0.53
C LYS A 269 -11.54 4.33 1.80
N LYS A 270 -12.71 4.61 2.36
CA LYS A 270 -12.84 5.45 3.56
C LYS A 270 -12.82 4.61 4.83
N ILE A 271 -12.02 5.01 5.81
CA ILE A 271 -12.06 4.44 7.16
C ILE A 271 -13.23 5.10 7.90
N LEU A 272 -14.14 4.30 8.42
CA LEU A 272 -15.22 4.76 9.30
C LEU A 272 -14.85 4.44 10.74
N PHE A 273 -15.39 5.21 11.69
CA PHE A 273 -15.09 5.05 13.11
C PHE A 273 -16.35 4.89 13.95
N GLN A 274 -16.31 3.94 14.88
CA GLN A 274 -17.23 3.91 16.00
C GLN A 274 -16.71 4.87 17.07
N VAL A 275 -17.60 5.68 17.64
CA VAL A 275 -17.27 6.61 18.73
C VAL A 275 -17.77 6.03 20.04
N LYS A 276 -16.92 6.02 21.08
CA LYS A 276 -17.25 5.50 22.42
C LYS A 276 -16.86 6.53 23.48
N TRP A 277 -17.67 6.66 24.53
CA TRP A 277 -17.27 7.40 25.73
C TRP A 277 -16.08 6.71 26.41
N THR A 278 -15.10 7.51 26.85
CA THR A 278 -13.99 7.01 27.67
C THR A 278 -14.50 6.58 29.04
N GLU A 279 -13.74 5.74 29.75
CA GLU A 279 -14.07 5.40 31.15
C GLU A 279 -14.08 6.64 32.05
N ARG A 280 -13.22 7.63 31.77
CA ARG A 280 -13.16 8.88 32.51
C ARG A 280 -14.44 9.71 32.32
N THR A 281 -14.95 9.78 31.10
CA THR A 281 -16.23 10.42 30.80
C THR A 281 -17.41 9.72 31.48
N LEU A 282 -17.46 8.38 31.42
CA LEU A 282 -18.51 7.62 32.10
C LEU A 282 -18.47 7.79 33.62
N ARG A 283 -17.27 7.84 34.20
CA ARG A 283 -17.04 8.13 35.61
C ARG A 283 -17.55 9.52 35.99
N ALA A 284 -17.31 10.53 35.16
CA ALA A 284 -17.85 11.87 35.37
C ALA A 284 -19.39 11.89 35.30
N PHE A 285 -19.99 11.11 34.40
CA PHE A 285 -21.46 11.06 34.29
C PHE A 285 -22.15 10.37 35.47
N LEU A 286 -21.50 9.40 36.10
CA LEU A 286 -22.10 8.55 37.13
C LEU A 286 -21.65 8.90 38.55
N GLY A 287 -20.54 9.63 38.69
CA GLY A 287 -19.78 9.75 39.93
C GLY A 287 -18.90 8.54 40.19
N ASP A 288 -17.82 8.75 40.95
CA ASP A 288 -16.77 7.75 41.18
C ASP A 288 -17.27 6.44 41.78
N GLU A 289 -18.08 6.52 42.84
CA GLU A 289 -18.59 5.35 43.57
C GLU A 289 -19.49 4.49 42.66
N SER A 290 -20.50 5.11 42.05
CA SER A 290 -21.43 4.45 41.13
C SER A 290 -20.71 3.81 39.95
N PHE A 291 -19.73 4.50 39.36
CA PHE A 291 -19.00 3.96 38.22
C PHE A 291 -18.17 2.73 38.59
N VAL A 292 -17.47 2.75 39.74
CA VAL A 292 -16.69 1.60 40.21
C VAL A 292 -17.58 0.40 40.54
N GLU A 293 -18.73 0.64 41.18
CA GLU A 293 -19.74 -0.38 41.46
C GLU A 293 -20.28 -1.01 40.16
N LEU A 294 -20.69 -0.19 39.19
CA LEU A 294 -21.21 -0.65 37.92
C LEU A 294 -20.15 -1.36 37.08
N LYS A 295 -18.91 -0.85 37.06
CA LYS A 295 -17.81 -1.45 36.29
C LYS A 295 -17.54 -2.87 36.76
N THR A 296 -17.56 -3.10 38.08
CA THR A 296 -17.37 -4.43 38.68
C THR A 296 -18.56 -5.35 38.43
N SER A 297 -19.79 -4.82 38.50
CA SER A 297 -21.00 -5.66 38.45
C SER A 297 -21.49 -6.00 37.05
N ILE A 298 -21.41 -5.07 36.09
CA ILE A 298 -21.96 -5.26 34.74
C ILE A 298 -20.95 -5.01 33.61
N GLY A 299 -19.76 -4.51 33.93
CA GLY A 299 -18.71 -4.21 32.97
C GLY A 299 -18.93 -2.90 32.19
N VAL A 300 -17.83 -2.31 31.72
CA VAL A 300 -17.81 -0.98 31.08
C VAL A 300 -18.64 -0.92 29.80
N ASP A 301 -18.63 -1.97 28.97
CA ASP A 301 -19.37 -1.94 27.71
C ASP A 301 -20.89 -1.95 27.92
N LYS A 302 -21.38 -2.61 28.99
CA LYS A 302 -22.79 -2.53 29.35
C LYS A 302 -23.14 -1.13 29.85
N ILE A 303 -22.26 -0.50 30.65
CA ILE A 303 -22.43 0.91 31.07
C ILE A 303 -22.52 1.82 29.83
N ARG A 304 -21.60 1.69 28.87
CA ARG A 304 -21.61 2.45 27.62
C ARG A 304 -22.93 2.32 26.86
N ASN A 305 -23.46 1.10 26.77
CA ASN A 305 -24.74 0.85 26.10
C ASN A 305 -25.92 1.52 26.82
N LEU A 306 -25.96 1.42 28.15
CA LEU A 306 -27.02 2.03 28.96
C LEU A 306 -26.96 3.57 28.92
N VAL A 307 -25.77 4.14 29.08
CA VAL A 307 -25.55 5.60 28.96
C VAL A 307 -25.84 6.06 27.53
N GLY A 308 -25.36 5.32 26.53
CA GLY A 308 -25.50 5.64 25.11
C GLY A 308 -26.94 5.71 24.62
N ALA A 309 -27.87 5.02 25.28
CA ALA A 309 -29.31 5.14 25.01
C ALA A 309 -29.86 6.54 25.35
N HIS A 310 -29.22 7.26 26.27
CA HIS A 310 -29.61 8.61 26.68
C HIS A 310 -28.65 9.71 26.18
N CYS A 311 -27.40 9.35 25.93
CA CYS A 311 -26.33 10.25 25.55
C CYS A 311 -25.38 9.48 24.64
N PRO A 312 -25.74 9.24 23.37
CA PRO A 312 -24.87 8.52 22.45
C PRO A 312 -23.58 9.31 22.23
N ALA A 313 -22.43 8.64 22.25
CA ALA A 313 -21.16 9.27 21.94
C ALA A 313 -21.15 9.73 20.47
N LYS A 314 -20.72 10.97 20.25
CA LYS A 314 -20.59 11.58 18.92
C LYS A 314 -19.19 12.17 18.80
N LEU A 315 -18.67 12.22 17.58
CA LEU A 315 -17.40 12.85 17.31
C LEU A 315 -17.65 14.31 16.97
N GLU A 316 -16.91 15.22 17.59
CA GLU A 316 -16.88 16.60 17.16
C GLU A 316 -16.01 16.74 15.91
N ILE A 317 -16.52 17.47 14.92
CA ILE A 317 -15.78 17.84 13.71
C ILE A 317 -15.99 19.34 13.50
N GLY A 318 -14.93 20.06 13.12
CA GLY A 318 -15.04 21.49 12.85
C GLY A 318 -13.94 22.02 11.94
N HIS A 319 -14.05 23.32 11.63
CA HIS A 319 -12.99 24.02 10.91
C HIS A 319 -11.72 24.08 11.75
N HIS A 320 -10.55 23.90 11.14
CA HIS A 320 -9.25 24.10 11.80
C HIS A 320 -9.16 25.41 12.60
N ARG A 321 -9.67 26.50 12.02
CA ARG A 321 -9.67 27.83 12.65
C ARG A 321 -10.54 27.94 13.90
N THR A 322 -11.53 27.06 14.09
CA THR A 322 -12.30 26.96 15.33
C THR A 322 -11.40 26.58 16.50
N TYR A 323 -10.39 25.75 16.23
CA TYR A 323 -9.51 25.17 17.25
C TYR A 323 -8.15 25.89 17.37
N GLY A 324 -7.81 26.77 16.42
CA GLY A 324 -6.58 27.56 16.52
C GLY A 324 -6.22 28.32 15.24
N ASN A 325 -5.67 29.53 15.41
CA ASN A 325 -5.24 30.37 14.28
C ASN A 325 -3.94 29.89 13.60
N GLN A 326 -3.16 29.04 14.28
CA GLN A 326 -1.93 28.45 13.74
C GLN A 326 -2.18 27.36 12.69
N PHE A 327 -3.41 26.83 12.64
CA PHE A 327 -3.77 25.77 11.70
C PHE A 327 -4.11 26.33 10.33
N GLY A 328 -3.71 25.59 9.29
CA GLY A 328 -4.07 25.91 7.91
C GLY A 328 -5.59 25.78 7.65
N HIS A 329 -6.02 26.01 6.41
CA HIS A 329 -7.41 25.75 6.02
C HIS A 329 -7.70 24.24 6.01
N GLY A 330 -8.84 23.84 6.55
CA GLY A 330 -9.27 22.44 6.56
C GLY A 330 -10.26 22.15 7.68
N TYR A 331 -10.48 20.86 7.91
CA TYR A 331 -11.39 20.35 8.92
C TYR A 331 -10.69 19.26 9.73
N THR A 332 -11.01 19.20 11.02
CA THR A 332 -10.44 18.23 11.96
C THR A 332 -11.53 17.70 12.87
N SER A 333 -11.30 16.51 13.41
CA SER A 333 -12.04 16.04 14.57
C SER A 333 -11.36 16.47 15.86
N GLU A 334 -12.13 16.56 16.95
CA GLU A 334 -11.65 16.73 18.33
C GLU A 334 -12.11 15.51 19.15
N LEU A 335 -11.19 14.93 19.92
CA LEU A 335 -11.48 13.77 20.79
C LEU A 335 -12.03 14.15 22.17
N ASP A 336 -12.28 15.43 22.39
CA ASP A 336 -13.16 15.95 23.45
C ASP A 336 -14.34 16.63 22.76
N THR A 337 -15.54 16.07 22.94
CA THR A 337 -16.74 16.45 22.17
C THR A 337 -17.65 17.37 22.98
N ASP A 338 -18.96 17.21 22.87
CA ASP A 338 -19.94 17.94 23.67
C ASP A 338 -21.11 17.03 24.07
N THR A 339 -21.79 17.39 25.15
CA THR A 339 -22.94 16.70 25.74
C THR A 339 -24.27 17.45 25.56
N TYR A 340 -24.34 18.52 24.76
CA TYR A 340 -25.56 19.32 24.58
C TYR A 340 -26.74 18.51 24.03
N HIS A 341 -26.48 17.43 23.28
CA HIS A 341 -27.53 16.54 22.76
C HIS A 341 -28.03 15.50 23.76
N CYS A 342 -27.42 15.43 24.95
CA CYS A 342 -27.73 14.43 25.95
C CYS A 342 -28.96 14.80 26.78
N TYR A 343 -29.81 13.81 27.08
CA TYR A 343 -31.06 14.04 27.82
C TYR A 343 -30.78 14.35 29.30
N ARG A 344 -30.97 15.62 29.70
CA ARG A 344 -30.77 16.09 31.08
C ARG A 344 -31.76 15.40 32.04
N GLY A 345 -31.31 15.08 33.26
CA GLY A 345 -32.12 14.40 34.28
C GLY A 345 -32.34 12.90 34.03
N ALA A 346 -31.66 12.32 33.04
CA ALA A 346 -31.74 10.89 32.76
C ALA A 346 -31.12 10.03 33.88
N SER A 347 -31.43 8.73 33.86
CA SER A 347 -30.87 7.76 34.78
C SER A 347 -30.80 6.40 34.10
N ILE A 348 -29.76 5.64 34.41
CA ILE A 348 -29.66 4.24 34.00
C ILE A 348 -30.11 3.32 35.14
N TYR A 349 -30.56 2.12 34.78
CA TYR A 349 -31.00 1.11 35.73
C TYR A 349 -30.17 -0.15 35.54
N ALA A 350 -29.57 -0.65 36.62
CA ALA A 350 -28.81 -1.89 36.65
C ALA A 350 -28.99 -2.53 38.03
N ASN A 351 -29.08 -3.86 38.09
CA ASN A 351 -29.23 -4.60 39.35
C ASN A 351 -30.37 -4.06 40.25
N HIS A 352 -31.50 -3.68 39.64
CA HIS A 352 -32.66 -3.08 40.31
C HIS A 352 -32.41 -1.74 41.03
N ARG A 353 -31.25 -1.10 40.79
CA ARG A 353 -30.89 0.22 41.33
C ARG A 353 -30.89 1.27 40.24
N ARG A 354 -31.28 2.50 40.62
CA ARG A 354 -31.27 3.69 39.75
C ARG A 354 -29.97 4.45 39.96
N TYR A 355 -29.31 4.81 38.86
CA TYR A 355 -28.10 5.64 38.85
C TYR A 355 -28.37 6.91 38.02
N PRO A 356 -28.45 8.09 38.66
CA PRO A 356 -28.65 9.35 37.93
C PRO A 356 -27.44 9.66 37.05
N LEU A 357 -27.68 10.25 35.87
CA LEU A 357 -26.62 10.74 34.99
C LEU A 357 -26.49 12.26 35.15
N ASP A 358 -25.25 12.73 35.34
CA ASP A 358 -24.91 14.14 35.35
C ASP A 358 -24.10 14.52 34.10
N PHE A 359 -24.58 15.52 33.37
CA PHE A 359 -23.91 16.04 32.17
C PHE A 359 -23.47 17.50 32.37
N SER A 360 -23.58 18.05 33.58
CA SER A 360 -23.39 19.48 33.88
C SER A 360 -21.96 19.96 33.68
N THR A 361 -20.99 19.08 33.87
CA THR A 361 -19.55 19.35 33.73
C THR A 361 -19.05 19.29 32.28
N ASN A 362 -19.91 18.93 31.33
CA ASN A 362 -19.53 18.66 29.93
C ASN A 362 -18.32 17.74 29.78
N ALA A 363 -18.11 16.81 30.71
CA ALA A 363 -17.09 15.78 30.57
C ALA A 363 -17.34 14.95 29.30
N SER A 364 -16.52 15.12 28.26
CA SER A 364 -16.88 14.66 26.91
C SER A 364 -15.76 14.00 26.09
N THR A 365 -14.71 13.49 26.73
CA THR A 365 -13.68 12.78 25.98
C THR A 365 -14.20 11.46 25.39
N VAL A 366 -13.80 11.20 24.15
CA VAL A 366 -14.19 10.03 23.37
C VAL A 366 -12.97 9.23 22.89
N THR A 367 -13.21 7.96 22.65
CA THR A 367 -12.32 7.09 21.86
C THR A 367 -12.97 6.85 20.52
N ILE A 368 -12.20 6.97 19.45
CA ILE A 368 -12.62 6.52 18.12
C ILE A 368 -11.94 5.20 17.80
N GLU A 369 -12.72 4.21 17.34
CA GLU A 369 -12.23 2.87 17.01
C GLU A 369 -12.61 2.50 15.58
N SER A 370 -11.72 1.78 14.89
CA SER A 370 -12.00 1.21 13.57
C SER A 370 -11.47 -0.20 13.42
N TYR A 371 -11.99 -0.92 12.43
CA TYR A 371 -11.55 -2.25 12.03
C TYR A 371 -11.04 -2.18 10.59
N LEU A 372 -9.73 -2.21 10.43
CA LEU A 372 -9.06 -2.17 9.13
C LEU A 372 -9.06 -3.58 8.52
N PRO A 373 -9.63 -3.80 7.33
CA PRO A 373 -9.47 -5.04 6.60
C PRO A 373 -8.00 -5.22 6.21
N THR A 374 -7.37 -6.23 6.77
CA THR A 374 -5.93 -6.51 6.66
C THR A 374 -5.71 -7.94 6.19
N VAL A 375 -4.47 -8.24 5.80
CA VAL A 375 -4.02 -9.58 5.43
C VAL A 375 -3.05 -10.06 6.49
N PRO A 376 -3.33 -11.16 7.22
CA PRO A 376 -2.36 -11.73 8.15
C PRO A 376 -1.00 -11.92 7.47
N GLY A 377 0.08 -11.59 8.17
CA GLY A 377 1.47 -11.64 7.68
C GLY A 377 1.90 -10.46 6.81
N ALA A 378 1.00 -9.61 6.31
CA ALA A 378 1.36 -8.38 5.59
C ALA A 378 1.72 -7.24 6.55
N THR A 379 2.59 -6.34 6.10
CA THR A 379 2.98 -5.13 6.84
C THR A 379 2.19 -3.93 6.35
N TYR A 380 1.71 -3.15 7.30
CA TYR A 380 0.95 -1.93 7.08
C TYR A 380 1.60 -0.75 7.79
N THR A 381 1.34 0.45 7.29
CA THR A 381 1.53 1.69 8.04
C THR A 381 0.19 2.29 8.41
N LEU A 382 0.14 2.95 9.57
CA LEU A 382 -0.92 3.82 10.02
C LEU A 382 -0.32 5.22 10.21
N ASP A 383 -0.61 6.10 9.26
CA ASP A 383 -0.18 7.50 9.32
C ASP A 383 -1.30 8.36 9.91
N LEU A 384 -0.96 9.28 10.79
CA LEU A 384 -1.93 10.21 11.37
C LEU A 384 -1.38 11.62 11.49
N ASP A 385 -2.25 12.59 11.20
CA ASP A 385 -1.98 13.99 11.46
C ASP A 385 -2.75 14.40 12.74
N TYR A 386 -2.02 14.80 13.79
CA TYR A 386 -2.57 15.13 15.10
C TYR A 386 -1.97 16.40 15.68
N GLN A 387 -2.71 17.08 16.56
CA GLN A 387 -2.20 18.21 17.34
C GLN A 387 -3.14 18.52 18.51
N LYS A 388 -2.63 19.15 19.57
CA LYS A 388 -3.51 19.83 20.54
C LYS A 388 -4.07 21.13 19.98
N ARG A 389 -5.29 21.52 20.36
CA ARG A 389 -5.84 22.83 19.99
C ARG A 389 -5.05 24.00 20.60
N ASN A 390 -5.22 25.20 20.03
CA ASN A 390 -4.70 26.40 20.67
C ASN A 390 -5.51 26.74 21.93
N HIS A 391 -4.81 27.24 22.93
CA HIS A 391 -5.38 27.59 24.22
C HIS A 391 -5.58 29.10 24.34
N ASN A 392 -6.73 29.48 24.90
CA ASN A 392 -7.01 30.86 25.31
C ASN A 392 -7.84 30.79 26.61
N SER A 393 -7.31 30.23 27.70
CA SER A 393 -8.00 30.20 29.00
C SER A 393 -7.03 30.12 30.19
N ASN A 394 -7.58 30.03 31.40
CA ASN A 394 -6.88 30.03 32.69
C ASN A 394 -6.56 28.61 33.21
N VAL A 395 -6.71 27.55 32.40
CA VAL A 395 -6.41 26.16 32.77
C VAL A 395 -4.92 25.89 32.64
N HIS A 396 -4.31 25.22 33.63
CA HIS A 396 -2.89 24.87 33.58
C HIS A 396 -2.66 23.88 32.42
N PRO A 397 -1.70 24.12 31.49
CA PRO A 397 -1.49 23.27 30.33
C PRO A 397 -1.27 21.78 30.66
N ASP A 398 -0.62 21.49 31.79
CA ASP A 398 -0.35 20.12 32.28
C ASP A 398 -1.61 19.42 32.83
N GLU A 399 -2.68 20.17 33.09
CA GLU A 399 -3.98 19.64 33.50
C GLU A 399 -4.93 19.45 32.30
N ALA A 400 -4.62 20.07 31.16
CA ALA A 400 -5.50 20.10 29.99
C ALA A 400 -5.14 19.03 28.94
N PHE A 401 -3.87 18.66 28.82
CA PHE A 401 -3.39 17.81 27.73
C PHE A 401 -2.45 16.74 28.27
N ARG A 402 -2.63 15.47 27.87
CA ARG A 402 -1.66 14.40 28.16
C ARG A 402 -0.97 13.88 26.90
N GLU A 403 -1.51 12.81 26.32
CA GLU A 403 -0.95 12.13 25.16
C GLU A 403 -2.09 11.58 24.30
N LEU A 404 -1.84 11.43 23.00
CA LEU A 404 -2.71 10.66 22.13
C LEU A 404 -2.24 9.21 22.12
N LEU A 405 -3.06 8.32 22.67
CA LEU A 405 -2.78 6.89 22.63
C LEU A 405 -3.34 6.30 21.35
N VAL A 406 -2.46 5.69 20.56
CA VAL A 406 -2.85 4.95 19.37
C VAL A 406 -2.62 3.48 19.64
N LYS A 407 -3.70 2.71 19.72
CA LYS A 407 -3.61 1.26 19.90
C LYS A 407 -3.86 0.56 18.58
N VAL A 408 -3.03 -0.43 18.29
CA VAL A 408 -3.16 -1.33 17.14
C VAL A 408 -3.25 -2.74 17.70
N ALA A 409 -4.30 -3.48 17.37
CA ALA A 409 -4.46 -4.87 17.81
C ALA A 409 -3.60 -5.83 16.97
N SER A 410 -2.30 -5.53 16.89
CA SER A 410 -1.24 -6.27 16.21
C SER A 410 0.11 -5.78 16.75
N ASP A 411 1.16 -6.60 16.59
CA ASP A 411 2.51 -6.20 16.99
C ASP A 411 2.98 -4.98 16.19
N ILE A 412 3.30 -3.91 16.92
CA ILE A 412 3.93 -2.71 16.38
C ILE A 412 5.41 -3.03 16.13
N GLN A 413 5.85 -2.75 14.90
CA GLN A 413 7.24 -2.98 14.49
C GLN A 413 8.10 -1.73 14.63
N ASP A 414 7.49 -0.57 14.37
CA ASP A 414 8.17 0.73 14.41
C ASP A 414 7.13 1.85 14.58
N ALA A 415 7.52 2.96 15.22
CA ALA A 415 6.71 4.16 15.28
C ALA A 415 7.61 5.40 15.28
N SER A 416 7.21 6.42 14.53
CA SER A 416 7.95 7.67 14.43
C SER A 416 7.01 8.87 14.33
N VAL A 417 7.49 10.03 14.79
CA VAL A 417 6.85 11.32 14.56
C VAL A 417 7.86 12.22 13.86
N GLN A 418 7.45 12.84 12.76
CA GLN A 418 8.32 13.73 12.01
C GLN A 418 8.81 14.88 12.90
N GLY A 419 10.12 15.02 13.04
CA GLY A 419 10.77 16.07 13.84
C GLY A 419 11.06 15.68 15.30
N LEU A 420 10.72 14.47 15.73
CA LEU A 420 11.07 13.92 17.04
C LEU A 420 12.02 12.72 16.90
N THR A 421 12.91 12.53 17.88
CA THR A 421 13.95 11.49 17.84
C THR A 421 13.53 10.20 18.53
N GLU A 422 12.66 10.28 19.54
CA GLU A 422 12.20 9.13 20.32
C GLU A 422 10.69 9.24 20.54
N ILE A 423 10.01 8.09 20.46
CA ILE A 423 8.58 7.95 20.73
C ILE A 423 8.40 6.72 21.60
N GLU A 424 7.66 6.87 22.70
CA GLU A 424 7.37 5.76 23.59
C GLU A 424 6.37 4.80 22.92
N THR A 425 6.69 3.51 22.97
CA THR A 425 5.88 2.44 22.42
C THR A 425 5.83 1.26 23.38
N ASP A 426 4.68 0.60 23.41
CA ASP A 426 4.55 -0.77 23.89
C ASP A 426 4.19 -1.69 22.70
N SER A 427 4.06 -3.00 22.95
CA SER A 427 3.76 -4.00 21.91
C SER A 427 2.54 -3.66 21.02
N HIS A 428 1.57 -2.90 21.53
CA HIS A 428 0.28 -2.64 20.88
C HIS A 428 -0.19 -1.17 21.00
N THR A 429 0.58 -0.29 21.64
CA THR A 429 0.24 1.12 21.90
C THR A 429 1.41 2.01 21.55
N VAL A 430 1.12 3.12 20.89
CA VAL A 430 2.05 4.24 20.71
C VAL A 430 1.55 5.42 21.53
N TYR A 431 2.46 6.04 22.28
CA TYR A 431 2.20 7.21 23.11
C TYR A 431 2.70 8.43 22.35
N LEU A 432 1.77 9.13 21.70
CA LEU A 432 2.14 10.26 20.86
C LEU A 432 2.19 11.56 21.67
N PRO A 433 3.37 12.20 21.74
CA PRO A 433 3.53 13.41 22.53
C PRO A 433 2.83 14.59 21.85
N ILE A 434 2.21 15.46 22.65
CA ILE A 434 1.50 16.68 22.21
C ILE A 434 2.10 17.98 22.77
N ASN A 435 3.07 17.87 23.69
CA ASN A 435 3.76 19.00 24.29
C ASN A 435 5.20 19.19 23.80
N GLU A 436 5.74 18.21 23.05
CA GLU A 436 7.09 18.30 22.51
C GLU A 436 7.17 19.34 21.36
N PRO A 437 8.21 20.19 21.35
CA PRO A 437 8.35 21.24 20.35
C PRO A 437 8.77 20.65 18.99
N ILE A 438 7.82 20.61 18.04
CA ILE A 438 8.09 20.24 16.65
C ILE A 438 8.29 21.50 15.82
N ARG A 439 9.39 21.55 15.03
CA ARG A 439 9.69 22.70 14.17
C ARG A 439 8.60 22.89 13.12
N ALA A 440 8.29 24.14 12.78
CA ALA A 440 7.23 24.46 11.82
C ALA A 440 7.38 23.79 10.44
N GLN A 441 8.62 23.56 9.99
CA GLN A 441 8.92 22.86 8.73
C GLN A 441 8.56 21.36 8.74
N ASP A 442 8.50 20.77 9.94
CA ASP A 442 8.20 19.36 10.16
C ASP A 442 6.69 19.14 10.41
N LEU A 443 5.92 20.22 10.53
CA LEU A 443 4.46 20.21 10.63
C LEU A 443 3.78 20.27 9.26
N HIS A 444 2.62 19.63 9.15
CA HIS A 444 1.75 19.71 7.98
C HIS A 444 0.48 20.49 8.31
N ASN A 445 0.37 21.71 7.78
CA ASN A 445 -0.73 22.64 8.10
C ASN A 445 -0.93 22.88 9.61
N GLY A 446 0.15 22.78 10.40
CA GLY A 446 0.14 22.92 11.86
C GLY A 446 -0.01 21.61 12.64
N PHE A 447 -0.14 20.47 11.96
CA PHE A 447 -0.29 19.15 12.59
C PHE A 447 1.01 18.35 12.56
N ALA A 448 1.29 17.64 13.65
CA ALA A 448 2.37 16.66 13.73
C ALA A 448 1.99 15.41 12.94
N LYS A 449 2.98 14.77 12.33
CA LYS A 449 2.80 13.57 11.51
C LYS A 449 3.39 12.36 12.21
N ALA A 450 2.54 11.46 12.70
CA ALA A 450 3.00 10.17 13.20
C ALA A 450 2.83 9.09 12.12
N LYS A 451 3.74 8.12 12.14
CA LYS A 451 3.71 6.92 11.30
C LYS A 451 3.97 5.72 12.17
N ILE A 452 3.05 4.76 12.14
CA ILE A 452 3.11 3.53 12.94
C ILE A 452 3.13 2.35 11.99
N THR A 453 4.18 1.55 12.03
CA THR A 453 4.33 0.34 11.21
C THR A 453 3.95 -0.88 12.04
N PHE A 454 3.07 -1.73 11.51
CA PHE A 454 2.65 -2.95 12.18
C PHE A 454 2.51 -4.11 11.19
N LYS A 455 2.74 -5.34 11.68
CA LYS A 455 2.49 -6.56 10.90
C LYS A 455 1.17 -7.15 11.32
N ALA A 456 0.21 -7.23 10.39
CA ALA A 456 -1.12 -7.76 10.68
C ALA A 456 -1.05 -9.25 11.00
N ASP A 457 -1.83 -9.70 11.98
CA ASP A 457 -1.95 -11.12 12.40
C ASP A 457 -3.39 -11.66 12.21
N ARG A 458 -4.29 -10.85 11.64
CA ARG A 458 -5.72 -11.10 11.49
C ARG A 458 -6.27 -10.42 10.24
N PHE A 459 -7.50 -10.76 9.85
CA PHE A 459 -8.16 -10.17 8.68
C PHE A 459 -8.81 -8.81 8.93
N PHE A 460 -9.01 -8.46 10.20
CA PHE A 460 -9.53 -7.16 10.62
C PHE A 460 -8.74 -6.66 11.81
N THR A 461 -7.75 -5.80 11.56
CA THR A 461 -6.93 -5.21 12.62
C THR A 461 -7.68 -4.06 13.26
N LYS A 462 -7.96 -4.15 14.56
CA LYS A 462 -8.58 -3.06 15.31
C LYS A 462 -7.55 -1.95 15.52
N ILE A 463 -7.96 -0.71 15.30
CA ILE A 463 -7.23 0.49 15.70
C ILE A 463 -8.10 1.33 16.64
N SER A 464 -7.48 2.02 17.61
CA SER A 464 -8.18 3.01 18.43
C SER A 464 -7.31 4.23 18.70
N LEU A 465 -7.90 5.41 18.58
CA LEU A 465 -7.29 6.68 18.99
C LEU A 465 -8.00 7.18 20.24
N GLN A 466 -7.24 7.38 21.31
CA GLN A 466 -7.75 7.72 22.62
C GLN A 466 -7.05 8.96 23.16
N ASP A 467 -7.85 9.95 23.54
CA ASP A 467 -7.39 11.09 24.32
C ASP A 467 -7.21 10.68 25.80
N MET A 468 -6.01 10.92 26.34
CA MET A 468 -5.70 10.71 27.76
C MET A 468 -5.84 11.97 28.61
N GLY A 469 -6.25 13.09 28.03
CA GLY A 469 -6.64 14.33 28.71
C GLY A 469 -7.82 14.14 29.66
N ASN A 470 -7.97 15.07 30.61
CA ASN A 470 -9.11 15.07 31.54
C ASN A 470 -10.44 15.19 30.77
N ALA A 471 -11.55 14.79 31.40
CA ALA A 471 -12.85 15.02 30.75
C ALA A 471 -13.19 16.51 30.92
N ASP A 472 -13.63 17.19 29.85
CA ASP A 472 -13.74 18.67 29.75
C ASP A 472 -12.37 19.39 29.68
N SER A 473 -11.35 18.70 29.15
CA SER A 473 -10.09 19.32 28.81
C SER A 473 -9.88 19.29 27.30
N MET A 474 -10.31 20.38 26.64
CA MET A 474 -9.84 20.86 25.33
C MET A 474 -9.11 19.76 24.55
N GLY A 475 -9.80 19.02 23.69
CA GLY A 475 -9.35 17.71 23.23
C GLY A 475 -8.20 17.71 22.24
N ILE A 476 -7.69 16.51 21.99
CA ILE A 476 -6.71 16.27 20.93
C ILE A 476 -7.41 16.30 19.57
N LEU A 477 -6.82 17.02 18.62
CA LEU A 477 -7.28 17.12 17.24
C LEU A 477 -6.67 16.00 16.40
N VAL A 478 -7.50 15.34 15.59
CA VAL A 478 -7.08 14.37 14.57
C VAL A 478 -7.69 14.78 13.23
N THR A 479 -6.85 15.13 12.26
CA THR A 479 -7.32 15.63 10.95
C THR A 479 -7.28 14.57 9.86
N LYS A 480 -6.37 13.60 9.96
CA LYS A 480 -6.21 12.57 8.95
C LYS A 480 -5.72 11.27 9.56
N VAL A 481 -6.28 10.17 9.09
CA VAL A 481 -5.83 8.80 9.38
C VAL A 481 -5.70 8.06 8.07
N VAL A 482 -4.54 7.48 7.78
CA VAL A 482 -4.26 6.71 6.57
C VAL A 482 -3.74 5.34 6.97
N SER A 483 -4.31 4.29 6.40
CA SER A 483 -3.70 2.95 6.46
C SER A 483 -3.25 2.55 5.07
N ASP A 484 -2.00 2.08 4.95
CA ASP A 484 -1.44 1.62 3.69
C ASP A 484 -0.75 0.27 3.85
N GLU A 485 -0.87 -0.61 2.86
CA GLU A 485 -0.12 -1.86 2.81
C GLU A 485 1.25 -1.57 2.20
N THR A 486 2.30 -1.72 3.01
CA THR A 486 3.68 -1.43 2.60
C THR A 486 4.43 -2.68 2.18
N LYS A 487 4.07 -3.85 2.72
CA LYS A 487 4.57 -5.16 2.26
C LYS A 487 3.42 -6.17 2.23
N ALA A 488 3.04 -6.61 1.03
CA ALA A 488 2.03 -7.64 0.86
C ALA A 488 2.49 -8.99 1.42
N ASN A 489 1.54 -9.83 1.86
CA ASN A 489 1.86 -11.22 2.16
C ASN A 489 2.02 -11.98 0.81
N PRO A 490 3.20 -12.58 0.52
CA PRO A 490 3.44 -13.27 -0.74
C PRO A 490 2.53 -14.51 -0.94
N PHE A 491 1.93 -15.01 0.13
CA PHE A 491 1.03 -16.16 0.10
C PHE A 491 -0.46 -15.80 0.06
N GLU A 492 -0.84 -14.51 0.11
CA GLU A 492 -2.24 -14.06 0.13
C GLU A 492 -3.10 -14.74 -0.95
N VAL A 493 -2.63 -14.69 -2.18
CA VAL A 493 -3.34 -15.23 -3.34
C VAL A 493 -3.49 -16.74 -3.23
N ALA A 494 -2.42 -17.44 -2.82
CA ALA A 494 -2.41 -18.88 -2.71
C ALA A 494 -3.31 -19.37 -1.57
N CYS A 495 -3.18 -18.78 -0.38
CA CYS A 495 -4.00 -19.17 0.78
C CYS A 495 -5.49 -18.95 0.50
N LYS A 496 -5.87 -17.82 -0.11
CA LYS A 496 -7.25 -17.58 -0.55
C LYS A 496 -7.70 -18.59 -1.60
N MET A 497 -6.83 -18.98 -2.53
CA MET A 497 -7.15 -19.95 -3.57
C MET A 497 -7.35 -21.36 -3.01
N PHE A 498 -6.49 -21.82 -2.10
CA PHE A 498 -6.54 -23.18 -1.54
C PHE A 498 -7.57 -23.33 -0.43
N HIS A 499 -7.96 -22.23 0.23
CA HIS A 499 -8.93 -22.24 1.33
C HIS A 499 -10.05 -21.20 1.15
N PRO A 500 -10.74 -21.11 0.00
CA PRO A 500 -11.59 -19.96 -0.39
C PRO A 500 -12.76 -19.67 0.57
N HIS A 501 -13.20 -20.69 1.32
CA HIS A 501 -14.32 -20.59 2.26
C HIS A 501 -13.93 -20.93 3.70
N ASN A 502 -12.63 -21.07 4.00
CA ASN A 502 -12.15 -21.41 5.34
C ASN A 502 -11.15 -20.34 5.84
N PRO A 503 -11.62 -19.28 6.52
CA PRO A 503 -10.76 -18.20 7.00
C PRO A 503 -9.74 -18.66 8.05
N GLU A 504 -10.02 -19.71 8.82
CA GLU A 504 -9.06 -20.24 9.80
C GLU A 504 -7.86 -20.88 9.11
N LEU A 505 -8.09 -21.74 8.11
CA LEU A 505 -7.01 -22.31 7.30
C LEU A 505 -6.30 -21.25 6.45
N GLN A 506 -7.02 -20.25 5.93
CA GLN A 506 -6.39 -19.12 5.27
C GLN A 506 -5.44 -18.40 6.24
N LYS A 507 -5.89 -18.07 7.46
CA LYS A 507 -5.05 -17.40 8.46
C LYS A 507 -3.83 -18.26 8.79
N ALA A 508 -4.01 -19.55 9.07
CA ALA A 508 -2.91 -20.46 9.36
C ALA A 508 -1.87 -20.50 8.23
N CYS A 509 -2.33 -20.59 6.97
CA CYS A 509 -1.48 -20.53 5.78
C CYS A 509 -0.74 -19.19 5.63
N LEU A 510 -1.37 -18.08 6.04
CA LEU A 510 -0.78 -16.74 5.94
C LEU A 510 0.20 -16.41 7.06
N THR A 511 0.03 -17.02 8.23
CA THR A 511 0.85 -16.76 9.43
C THR A 511 1.84 -17.87 9.74
N SER A 512 1.85 -18.99 9.00
CA SER A 512 2.80 -20.06 9.22
C SER A 512 4.22 -19.57 8.97
N THR A 513 5.01 -19.47 10.03
CA THR A 513 6.47 -19.35 9.99
C THR A 513 7.16 -20.69 9.69
N GLY A 514 6.38 -21.78 9.62
CA GLY A 514 6.86 -23.10 9.24
C GLY A 514 7.26 -23.14 7.77
N GLU A 515 8.25 -23.98 7.45
CA GLU A 515 8.67 -24.26 6.09
C GLU A 515 7.44 -24.48 5.19
N PRO A 516 7.44 -23.93 3.96
CA PRO A 516 6.32 -24.09 3.04
C PRO A 516 5.97 -25.57 2.98
N THR A 517 4.72 -25.91 3.33
CA THR A 517 4.19 -27.28 3.26
C THR A 517 4.67 -27.90 1.96
N TYR A 518 5.41 -29.01 2.06
CA TYR A 518 5.94 -29.72 0.90
C TYR A 518 4.82 -29.86 -0.13
N VAL A 519 5.01 -29.24 -1.28
CA VAL A 519 4.06 -29.34 -2.37
C VAL A 519 4.63 -30.35 -3.36
N PRO A 520 3.98 -31.51 -3.55
CA PRO A 520 4.44 -32.51 -4.49
C PRO A 520 4.67 -31.91 -5.87
N GLU A 521 5.76 -32.34 -6.51
CA GLU A 521 6.08 -31.99 -7.88
C GLU A 521 5.26 -32.90 -8.80
N SER A 522 4.27 -32.34 -9.48
CA SER A 522 3.45 -33.04 -10.46
C SER A 522 2.91 -32.08 -11.50
N CYS A 523 2.95 -32.54 -12.75
CA CYS A 523 2.38 -31.84 -13.91
C CYS A 523 1.04 -32.44 -14.34
N ASP A 524 0.42 -33.25 -13.48
CA ASP A 524 -0.90 -33.77 -13.72
C ASP A 524 -1.94 -32.63 -13.71
N LEU A 525 -2.73 -32.58 -14.79
CA LEU A 525 -3.83 -31.63 -14.96
C LEU A 525 -5.19 -32.26 -14.62
N ASN A 526 -5.24 -33.53 -14.23
CA ASN A 526 -6.48 -34.25 -13.97
C ASN A 526 -7.37 -33.55 -12.94
N ILE A 527 -8.68 -33.71 -13.11
CA ILE A 527 -9.68 -33.17 -12.18
C ILE A 527 -9.94 -34.22 -11.10
N ASP A 528 -9.63 -33.83 -9.87
CA ASP A 528 -9.93 -34.57 -8.65
C ASP A 528 -11.16 -33.93 -7.99
N ASN A 529 -12.32 -34.58 -8.17
CA ASN A 529 -13.59 -34.13 -7.62
C ASN A 529 -13.65 -34.24 -6.08
N HIS A 530 -12.85 -35.11 -5.46
CA HIS A 530 -12.77 -35.20 -4.00
C HIS A 530 -11.99 -34.04 -3.41
N LEU A 531 -10.88 -33.66 -4.05
CA LEU A 531 -10.10 -32.49 -3.65
C LEU A 531 -10.76 -31.16 -4.07
N GLY A 532 -11.61 -31.19 -5.10
CA GLY A 532 -12.24 -30.00 -5.67
C GLY A 532 -11.23 -29.09 -6.35
N ASN A 533 -10.28 -29.67 -7.09
CA ASN A 533 -9.20 -28.92 -7.72
C ASN A 533 -9.67 -28.11 -8.95
N PHE A 534 -10.86 -28.38 -9.48
CA PHE A 534 -11.55 -27.50 -10.41
C PHE A 534 -12.61 -26.67 -9.68
N VAL A 535 -12.46 -25.35 -9.72
CA VAL A 535 -13.33 -24.42 -8.99
C VAL A 535 -14.00 -23.47 -9.98
N VAL A 536 -15.32 -23.34 -9.88
CA VAL A 536 -16.06 -22.26 -10.54
C VAL A 536 -16.03 -21.04 -9.61
N ASP A 537 -14.99 -20.20 -9.71
CA ASP A 537 -14.83 -19.03 -8.84
C ASP A 537 -16.02 -18.05 -8.95
N LYS A 538 -16.58 -17.93 -10.16
CA LYS A 538 -17.78 -17.13 -10.44
C LYS A 538 -18.54 -17.78 -11.59
N ALA A 539 -19.77 -18.20 -11.34
CA ALA A 539 -20.64 -18.69 -12.41
C ALA A 539 -20.93 -17.55 -13.41
N GLY A 540 -20.66 -17.79 -14.70
CA GLY A 540 -21.11 -16.93 -15.78
C GLY A 540 -22.59 -17.16 -16.12
N GLU A 541 -23.11 -16.41 -17.09
CA GLU A 541 -24.39 -16.70 -17.70
C GLU A 541 -24.28 -18.03 -18.46
N ARG A 542 -25.12 -19.01 -18.09
CA ARG A 542 -25.11 -20.37 -18.62
C ARG A 542 -26.44 -20.69 -19.32
N VAL A 543 -26.38 -21.48 -20.37
CA VAL A 543 -27.53 -21.98 -21.11
C VAL A 543 -28.08 -23.21 -20.37
N SER A 544 -29.19 -23.03 -19.66
CA SER A 544 -29.80 -24.08 -18.83
C SER A 544 -30.21 -25.33 -19.61
N SER A 545 -30.56 -25.19 -20.89
CA SER A 545 -30.95 -26.31 -21.76
C SER A 545 -29.76 -27.12 -22.26
N ARG A 546 -28.51 -26.72 -21.99
CA ARG A 546 -27.29 -27.38 -22.45
C ARG A 546 -26.26 -27.60 -21.33
N PRO A 547 -26.61 -28.36 -20.27
CA PRO A 547 -25.73 -28.58 -19.13
C PRO A 547 -24.43 -29.30 -19.49
N GLU A 548 -24.41 -30.07 -20.58
CA GLU A 548 -23.25 -30.82 -21.06
C GLU A 548 -22.04 -29.93 -21.40
N ARG A 549 -22.26 -28.63 -21.64
CA ARG A 549 -21.21 -27.65 -21.97
C ARG A 549 -20.39 -27.21 -20.76
N TYR A 550 -20.87 -27.49 -19.55
CA TYR A 550 -20.27 -27.02 -18.31
C TYR A 550 -19.57 -28.15 -17.53
N VAL A 551 -19.28 -29.26 -18.19
CA VAL A 551 -18.57 -30.42 -17.64
C VAL A 551 -17.06 -30.11 -17.67
N PRO A 552 -16.41 -29.92 -16.50
CA PRO A 552 -15.01 -29.49 -16.41
C PRO A 552 -14.01 -30.37 -17.18
N GLU A 553 -14.24 -31.68 -17.21
CA GLU A 553 -13.37 -32.67 -17.86
C GLU A 553 -13.24 -32.44 -19.37
N ASN A 554 -14.23 -31.79 -19.99
CA ASN A 554 -14.21 -31.49 -21.41
C ASN A 554 -13.10 -30.51 -21.81
N ILE A 555 -12.48 -29.81 -20.85
CA ILE A 555 -11.36 -28.91 -21.12
C ILE A 555 -10.14 -29.63 -21.71
N PHE A 556 -9.99 -30.93 -21.46
CA PHE A 556 -8.91 -31.77 -22.00
C PHE A 556 -9.25 -32.41 -23.35
N SER A 557 -10.53 -32.37 -23.75
CA SER A 557 -11.01 -33.04 -24.97
C SER A 557 -10.53 -32.31 -26.23
N THR A 558 -10.37 -33.07 -27.32
CA THR A 558 -10.21 -32.50 -28.68
C THR A 558 -11.53 -32.41 -29.44
N GLU A 559 -12.59 -33.04 -28.91
CA GLU A 559 -13.91 -33.12 -29.56
C GLU A 559 -14.95 -32.29 -28.81
N GLN A 560 -14.98 -32.41 -27.48
CA GLN A 560 -15.83 -31.63 -26.58
C GLN A 560 -15.10 -30.36 -26.10
N TYR A 561 -15.81 -29.54 -25.33
CA TYR A 561 -15.28 -28.30 -24.75
C TYR A 561 -15.95 -27.99 -23.40
N TYR A 562 -15.27 -27.15 -22.62
CA TYR A 562 -15.82 -26.53 -21.42
C TYR A 562 -16.14 -25.06 -21.67
N SER A 563 -17.38 -24.66 -21.49
CA SER A 563 -17.82 -23.26 -21.53
C SER A 563 -17.66 -22.62 -20.13
N VAL A 564 -16.94 -21.50 -20.07
CA VAL A 564 -16.75 -20.75 -18.81
C VAL A 564 -18.06 -20.05 -18.39
N GLY A 565 -18.97 -19.81 -19.33
CA GLY A 565 -20.14 -18.97 -19.14
C GLY A 565 -19.78 -17.47 -19.27
N LYS A 566 -20.70 -16.66 -19.80
CA LYS A 566 -20.45 -15.25 -20.06
C LYS A 566 -20.28 -14.48 -18.75
N SER A 567 -19.17 -13.76 -18.60
CA SER A 567 -18.69 -13.14 -17.35
C SER A 567 -18.25 -14.13 -16.24
N GLY A 568 -18.12 -15.41 -16.59
CA GLY A 568 -17.68 -16.47 -15.69
C GLY A 568 -16.17 -16.50 -15.47
N ILE A 569 -15.79 -17.16 -14.37
CA ILE A 569 -14.40 -17.43 -13.99
C ILE A 569 -14.33 -18.86 -13.46
N SER A 570 -13.36 -19.62 -13.96
CA SER A 570 -13.06 -20.97 -13.44
C SER A 570 -11.56 -21.16 -13.30
N THR A 571 -11.15 -21.98 -12.33
CA THR A 571 -9.75 -22.23 -12.01
C THR A 571 -9.52 -23.73 -11.85
N LEU A 572 -8.58 -24.28 -12.63
CA LEU A 572 -8.00 -25.60 -12.43
C LEU A 572 -6.73 -25.46 -11.60
N LYS A 573 -6.67 -26.13 -10.46
CA LYS A 573 -5.51 -26.20 -9.56
C LYS A 573 -4.80 -27.51 -9.79
N LEU A 574 -3.47 -27.49 -9.85
CA LEU A 574 -2.70 -28.72 -10.02
C LEU A 574 -2.83 -29.58 -8.76
N ALA A 575 -3.06 -30.87 -8.97
CA ALA A 575 -3.25 -31.84 -7.91
C ALA A 575 -2.68 -33.19 -8.30
N GLU A 576 -2.28 -33.97 -7.32
CA GLU A 576 -1.85 -35.35 -7.48
C GLU A 576 -2.19 -36.12 -6.20
N ASN A 577 -2.73 -37.33 -6.33
CA ASN A 577 -3.01 -38.23 -5.20
C ASN A 577 -3.81 -37.57 -4.05
N GLY A 578 -4.86 -36.79 -4.38
CA GLY A 578 -5.71 -36.14 -3.37
C GLY A 578 -5.08 -34.96 -2.64
N VAL A 579 -3.92 -34.46 -3.10
CA VAL A 579 -3.28 -33.25 -2.55
C VAL A 579 -2.94 -32.26 -3.67
N TYR A 580 -2.87 -30.98 -3.33
CA TYR A 580 -2.45 -29.95 -4.29
C TYR A 580 -0.97 -30.07 -4.61
N SER A 581 -0.61 -29.94 -5.89
CA SER A 581 0.75 -30.14 -6.40
C SER A 581 1.28 -28.87 -7.10
N GLY A 582 2.43 -28.96 -7.74
CA GLY A 582 2.81 -28.01 -8.79
C GLY A 582 3.87 -28.55 -9.71
N CYS A 583 3.99 -27.89 -10.85
CA CYS A 583 4.80 -28.37 -11.97
C CYS A 583 5.88 -27.36 -12.31
N SER A 584 7.13 -27.73 -12.15
CA SER A 584 8.30 -27.02 -12.66
C SER A 584 8.09 -26.74 -14.14
N ILE A 585 7.93 -25.46 -14.47
CA ILE A 585 7.37 -25.05 -15.75
C ILE A 585 8.44 -24.74 -16.79
N HIS A 586 9.70 -24.57 -16.37
CA HIS A 586 10.79 -24.25 -17.28
C HIS A 586 10.93 -25.27 -18.41
N ASN A 587 11.05 -24.77 -19.64
CA ASN A 587 11.08 -25.55 -20.89
C ASN A 587 9.84 -26.39 -21.19
N ARG A 588 8.75 -26.23 -20.44
CA ARG A 588 7.47 -26.85 -20.75
C ARG A 588 6.60 -25.96 -21.62
N LYS A 589 5.67 -26.60 -22.32
CA LYS A 589 4.70 -25.97 -23.19
C LYS A 589 3.28 -26.18 -22.67
N LEU A 590 2.60 -25.06 -22.37
CA LEU A 590 1.17 -25.03 -22.10
C LEU A 590 0.42 -24.67 -23.38
N SER A 591 -0.50 -25.55 -23.79
CA SER A 591 -1.36 -25.30 -24.95
C SER A 591 -2.83 -25.53 -24.63
N LEU A 592 -3.67 -24.70 -25.23
CA LEU A 592 -5.13 -24.86 -25.23
C LEU A 592 -5.69 -24.07 -26.40
N GLU A 593 -6.94 -24.30 -26.75
CA GLU A 593 -7.62 -23.55 -27.79
C GLU A 593 -8.99 -23.08 -27.35
N GLU A 594 -9.37 -21.95 -27.90
CA GLU A 594 -10.74 -21.50 -27.89
C GLU A 594 -11.50 -22.29 -28.97
N PHE A 595 -12.64 -22.86 -28.57
CA PHE A 595 -13.48 -23.63 -29.45
C PHE A 595 -14.59 -22.75 -30.04
N THR A 596 -14.90 -22.98 -31.31
CA THR A 596 -16.14 -22.48 -31.90
C THR A 596 -16.63 -23.47 -32.94
N ASN A 597 -17.94 -23.71 -32.94
CA ASN A 597 -18.55 -24.64 -33.89
C ASN A 597 -18.36 -24.17 -35.35
N ASN A 598 -18.21 -25.11 -36.28
CA ASN A 598 -17.97 -24.85 -37.71
C ASN A 598 -16.74 -23.99 -38.03
N ASN A 599 -15.74 -23.90 -37.14
CA ASN A 599 -14.51 -23.13 -37.34
C ASN A 599 -14.75 -21.65 -37.69
N GLN A 600 -15.83 -21.06 -37.17
CA GLN A 600 -16.09 -19.63 -37.35
C GLN A 600 -14.93 -18.80 -36.81
N ASN A 601 -14.71 -17.63 -37.40
CA ASN A 601 -13.72 -16.68 -36.90
C ASN A 601 -14.40 -15.58 -36.06
N PHE A 602 -13.60 -14.80 -35.36
CA PHE A 602 -14.07 -13.72 -34.48
C PHE A 602 -15.04 -12.73 -35.14
N LYS A 603 -14.95 -12.46 -36.45
CA LYS A 603 -15.90 -11.56 -37.14
C LYS A 603 -17.27 -12.18 -37.36
N GLN A 604 -17.38 -13.50 -37.30
CA GLN A 604 -18.62 -14.25 -37.50
C GLN A 604 -19.26 -14.64 -36.16
N TYR A 605 -18.42 -14.95 -35.17
CA TYR A 605 -18.83 -15.29 -33.81
C TYR A 605 -17.76 -14.74 -32.88
N ALA A 606 -18.07 -13.67 -32.15
CA ALA A 606 -17.08 -12.94 -31.37
C ALA A 606 -17.16 -13.34 -29.90
N GLU A 607 -16.16 -14.10 -29.46
CA GLU A 607 -15.92 -14.48 -28.07
C GLU A 607 -14.48 -14.16 -27.68
N GLN A 608 -14.30 -13.78 -26.42
CA GLN A 608 -12.98 -13.40 -25.92
C GLN A 608 -12.83 -13.70 -24.43
N GLY A 609 -11.60 -13.98 -24.03
CA GLY A 609 -11.26 -14.22 -22.63
C GLY A 609 -9.78 -14.08 -22.35
N LEU A 610 -9.41 -14.30 -21.10
CA LEU A 610 -8.03 -14.34 -20.64
C LEU A 610 -7.74 -15.70 -20.04
N ILE A 611 -6.55 -16.22 -20.35
CA ILE A 611 -5.98 -17.34 -19.63
C ILE A 611 -4.89 -16.82 -18.72
N LYS A 612 -4.95 -17.22 -17.46
CA LYS A 612 -3.95 -16.86 -16.46
C LYS A 612 -3.35 -18.10 -15.84
N VAL A 613 -2.09 -18.01 -15.46
CA VAL A 613 -1.37 -19.06 -14.72
C VAL A 613 -0.89 -18.50 -13.40
N LEU A 614 -1.03 -19.27 -12.32
CA LEU A 614 -0.43 -18.96 -11.04
C LEU A 614 0.93 -19.64 -11.00
N LEU A 615 2.00 -18.84 -11.07
CA LEU A 615 3.36 -19.32 -10.93
C LEU A 615 3.86 -19.08 -9.50
N SER A 616 4.64 -20.02 -9.00
CA SER A 616 5.33 -19.97 -7.72
C SER A 616 6.82 -20.02 -8.00
N CYS A 617 7.50 -18.88 -7.95
CA CYS A 617 8.90 -18.72 -8.35
C CYS A 617 9.78 -18.42 -7.14
N LYS A 618 11.03 -18.92 -7.14
CA LYS A 618 12.01 -18.51 -6.13
C LYS A 618 12.75 -17.25 -6.59
N GLN A 619 12.71 -16.19 -5.78
CA GLN A 619 13.39 -14.92 -5.99
C GLN A 619 14.04 -14.51 -4.68
N ASP A 620 15.35 -14.24 -4.68
CA ASP A 620 16.11 -13.77 -3.50
C ASP A 620 15.87 -14.56 -2.20
N HIS A 621 15.89 -15.89 -2.30
CA HIS A 621 15.58 -16.83 -1.21
C HIS A 621 14.13 -16.84 -0.69
N GLU A 622 13.23 -16.02 -1.26
CA GLU A 622 11.80 -16.03 -1.01
C GLU A 622 11.03 -16.76 -2.13
N THR A 623 9.86 -17.32 -1.81
CA THR A 623 8.93 -17.87 -2.81
C THR A 623 7.85 -16.85 -3.10
N VAL A 624 7.82 -16.34 -4.32
CA VAL A 624 6.82 -15.37 -4.79
C VAL A 624 5.78 -16.09 -5.63
N LYS A 625 4.49 -15.86 -5.35
CA LYS A 625 3.37 -16.46 -6.10
C LYS A 625 2.59 -15.38 -6.85
N ASN A 626 2.60 -15.42 -8.18
CA ASN A 626 1.98 -14.39 -9.02
C ASN A 626 1.10 -14.97 -10.12
N TRP A 627 -0.01 -14.28 -10.42
CA TRP A 627 -0.82 -14.56 -11.60
C TRP A 627 -0.21 -13.87 -12.81
N GLU A 628 0.16 -14.65 -13.82
CA GLU A 628 0.57 -14.14 -15.12
C GLU A 628 -0.53 -14.38 -16.14
N THR A 629 -0.75 -13.43 -17.04
CA THR A 629 -1.69 -13.61 -18.15
C THR A 629 -0.91 -14.11 -19.35
N LEU A 630 -1.28 -15.29 -19.86
CA LEU A 630 -0.59 -15.90 -20.99
C LEU A 630 -0.67 -15.01 -22.22
N GLU A 631 0.43 -14.89 -22.93
CA GLU A 631 0.48 -14.06 -24.13
C GLU A 631 -0.26 -14.73 -25.29
N THR A 632 -0.86 -13.89 -26.11
CA THR A 632 -1.52 -14.31 -27.35
C THR A 632 -1.07 -13.37 -28.45
N THR A 633 -1.27 -13.76 -29.70
CA THR A 633 -1.05 -12.86 -30.85
C THR A 633 -2.10 -11.74 -30.96
N TYR A 634 -3.11 -11.72 -30.09
CA TYR A 634 -4.19 -10.74 -30.09
C TYR A 634 -3.93 -9.61 -29.08
N PRO A 635 -4.39 -8.36 -29.36
CA PRO A 635 -4.30 -7.26 -28.41
C PRO A 635 -4.81 -7.62 -27.01
N GLU A 636 -4.18 -7.04 -25.99
CA GLU A 636 -4.51 -7.28 -24.58
C GLU A 636 -4.35 -8.73 -24.10
N ASN A 637 -3.64 -9.57 -24.85
CA ASN A 637 -3.45 -11.00 -24.56
C ASN A 637 -4.78 -11.79 -24.51
N LEU A 638 -5.76 -11.36 -25.30
CA LEU A 638 -7.06 -12.02 -25.35
C LEU A 638 -6.97 -13.31 -26.17
N LEU A 639 -7.41 -14.41 -25.56
CA LEU A 639 -7.78 -15.59 -26.31
C LEU A 639 -9.16 -15.33 -26.92
N VAL A 640 -9.22 -15.34 -28.24
CA VAL A 640 -10.45 -15.06 -29.01
C VAL A 640 -10.85 -16.25 -29.87
N THR A 641 -12.08 -16.21 -30.37
CA THR A 641 -12.70 -17.21 -31.26
C THR A 641 -11.75 -17.89 -32.23
N ASN A 642 -11.66 -19.22 -32.13
CA ASN A 642 -10.87 -20.11 -32.99
C ASN A 642 -9.36 -19.75 -33.01
N ARG A 643 -8.85 -19.28 -31.87
CA ARG A 643 -7.41 -19.09 -31.62
C ARG A 643 -6.92 -20.06 -30.57
N LYS A 644 -5.60 -20.17 -30.49
CA LYS A 644 -4.92 -21.09 -29.59
C LYS A 644 -3.79 -20.40 -28.85
N ILE A 645 -3.55 -20.86 -27.64
CA ILE A 645 -2.35 -20.55 -26.87
C ILE A 645 -1.37 -21.71 -27.04
N ASN A 646 -0.11 -21.36 -27.25
CA ASN A 646 1.02 -22.28 -27.30
C ASN A 646 2.20 -21.62 -26.58
N GLN A 647 2.08 -21.43 -25.27
CA GLN A 647 3.11 -20.77 -24.47
C GLN A 647 4.20 -21.77 -24.12
N VAL A 648 5.45 -21.44 -24.46
CA VAL A 648 6.63 -22.14 -23.98
C VAL A 648 7.28 -21.27 -22.88
N PHE A 649 7.65 -21.88 -21.76
CA PHE A 649 8.26 -21.17 -20.62
C PHE A 649 9.77 -21.41 -20.60
N ASN A 650 10.48 -20.90 -21.61
CA ASN A 650 11.92 -21.14 -21.83
C ASN A 650 12.83 -19.95 -21.44
N ASP A 651 12.25 -18.89 -20.89
CA ASP A 651 13.00 -17.75 -20.35
C ASP A 651 13.63 -18.13 -19.01
N GLU A 652 14.87 -17.68 -18.77
CA GLU A 652 15.63 -17.90 -17.52
C GLU A 652 14.81 -17.51 -16.27
N ARG A 653 13.93 -16.51 -16.38
CA ARG A 653 13.05 -16.09 -15.28
C ARG A 653 12.11 -17.18 -14.78
N TYR A 654 11.88 -18.24 -15.56
CA TYR A 654 11.02 -19.36 -15.21
C TYR A 654 11.76 -20.57 -14.65
N GLU A 655 13.10 -20.57 -14.62
CA GLU A 655 13.92 -21.71 -14.14
C GLU A 655 13.54 -22.16 -12.73
N SER A 656 13.16 -21.22 -11.87
CA SER A 656 12.79 -21.48 -10.49
C SER A 656 11.27 -21.47 -10.24
N CYS A 657 10.46 -21.53 -11.30
CA CYS A 657 9.01 -21.40 -11.22
C CYS A 657 8.27 -22.73 -11.34
N SER A 658 7.29 -22.93 -10.45
CA SER A 658 6.30 -24.01 -10.56
C SER A 658 4.91 -23.45 -10.86
N LEU A 659 4.24 -23.99 -11.88
CA LEU A 659 2.82 -23.79 -12.15
C LEU A 659 1.98 -24.41 -11.02
N ARG A 660 1.02 -23.65 -10.49
CA ARG A 660 0.12 -24.08 -9.40
C ARG A 660 -1.34 -24.12 -9.82
N ALA A 661 -1.75 -23.26 -10.74
CA ALA A 661 -3.12 -23.23 -11.24
C ALA A 661 -3.22 -22.53 -12.60
N ILE A 662 -4.29 -22.82 -13.31
CA ILE A 662 -4.68 -22.22 -14.58
C ILE A 662 -6.10 -21.66 -14.40
N ARG A 663 -6.30 -20.39 -14.73
CA ARG A 663 -7.58 -19.68 -14.60
C ARG A 663 -8.08 -19.21 -15.95
N PHE A 664 -9.35 -19.47 -16.20
CA PHE A 664 -10.09 -19.13 -17.40
C PHE A 664 -11.07 -18.00 -17.05
N VAL A 665 -10.96 -16.86 -17.75
CA VAL A 665 -11.77 -15.66 -17.48
C VAL A 665 -12.51 -15.26 -18.75
N ASP A 666 -13.84 -15.37 -18.74
CA ASP A 666 -14.64 -14.84 -19.85
C ASP A 666 -14.64 -13.30 -19.84
N ARG A 667 -14.45 -12.70 -21.02
CA ARG A 667 -14.60 -11.27 -21.25
C ARG A 667 -15.52 -10.96 -22.44
N THR A 668 -16.32 -11.92 -22.91
CA THR A 668 -17.24 -11.74 -24.03
C THR A 668 -18.28 -10.64 -23.73
N HIS A 669 -18.75 -10.55 -22.49
CA HIS A 669 -19.62 -9.46 -22.01
C HIS A 669 -18.99 -8.06 -22.04
N LYS A 670 -17.67 -7.93 -22.28
CA LYS A 670 -16.98 -6.64 -22.43
C LYS A 670 -16.90 -6.19 -23.88
N LEU A 671 -17.30 -7.02 -24.84
CA LEU A 671 -17.38 -6.62 -26.24
C LEU A 671 -18.44 -5.54 -26.40
N ALA A 672 -18.12 -4.53 -27.21
CA ALA A 672 -19.11 -3.53 -27.57
C ALA A 672 -20.18 -4.17 -28.48
N PRO A 673 -21.47 -3.79 -28.36
CA PRO A 673 -22.55 -4.42 -29.13
C PRO A 673 -22.43 -4.28 -30.65
N TYR A 674 -21.59 -3.35 -31.12
CA TYR A 674 -21.36 -3.05 -32.53
C TYR A 674 -20.18 -3.81 -33.16
N ILE A 675 -19.49 -4.68 -32.39
CA ILE A 675 -18.43 -5.52 -32.94
C ILE A 675 -19.04 -6.58 -33.86
N ASP A 676 -18.50 -6.73 -35.08
CA ASP A 676 -18.89 -7.79 -36.01
C ASP A 676 -18.74 -9.17 -35.34
N GLY A 677 -19.77 -10.01 -35.48
CA GLY A 677 -19.80 -11.35 -34.88
C GLY A 677 -20.28 -11.39 -33.43
N TYR A 678 -20.43 -10.24 -32.75
CA TYR A 678 -20.96 -10.23 -31.39
C TYR A 678 -22.39 -10.77 -31.35
N GLN A 679 -22.61 -11.83 -30.57
CA GLN A 679 -23.93 -12.38 -30.34
C GLN A 679 -24.35 -12.13 -28.89
N LYS A 680 -25.49 -11.47 -28.71
CA LYS A 680 -26.04 -11.21 -27.36
C LYS A 680 -26.25 -12.52 -26.57
N LYS A 681 -26.64 -13.59 -27.28
CA LYS A 681 -26.91 -14.94 -26.75
C LYS A 681 -25.69 -15.87 -26.72
N SER A 682 -24.50 -15.41 -27.12
CA SER A 682 -23.28 -16.19 -26.89
C SER A 682 -23.13 -16.43 -25.39
N ASP A 683 -22.76 -17.64 -25.02
CA ASP A 683 -22.56 -18.07 -23.65
C ASP A 683 -21.11 -17.94 -23.19
N GLY A 684 -20.26 -17.29 -24.00
CA GLY A 684 -18.92 -16.86 -23.63
C GLY A 684 -17.85 -17.91 -23.89
N LEU A 685 -16.65 -17.61 -23.42
CA LEU A 685 -15.42 -18.33 -23.75
C LEU A 685 -15.54 -19.86 -23.60
N GLU A 686 -15.29 -20.57 -24.71
CA GLU A 686 -15.28 -22.04 -24.77
C GLU A 686 -13.85 -22.55 -24.90
N ILE A 687 -13.40 -23.44 -24.00
CA ILE A 687 -12.02 -23.92 -23.94
C ILE A 687 -11.96 -25.42 -24.11
N ARG A 688 -10.97 -25.89 -24.87
CA ARG A 688 -10.65 -27.31 -24.99
C ARG A 688 -9.17 -27.56 -25.25
N ASN A 689 -8.81 -28.85 -25.38
CA ASN A 689 -7.47 -29.32 -25.76
C ASN A 689 -6.35 -28.78 -24.84
N LEU A 690 -6.66 -28.61 -23.54
CA LEU A 690 -5.68 -28.18 -22.54
C LEU A 690 -4.62 -29.27 -22.33
N LYS A 691 -3.35 -28.92 -22.55
CA LYS A 691 -2.20 -29.82 -22.44
C LYS A 691 -1.01 -29.09 -21.85
N LEU A 692 -0.25 -29.80 -21.02
CA LEU A 692 1.04 -29.37 -20.50
C LEU A 692 2.08 -30.43 -20.86
N ASN A 693 3.02 -30.08 -21.72
CA ASN A 693 4.06 -31.00 -22.22
C ASN A 693 5.44 -30.52 -21.77
#